data_AF-A0A918LWB5-F1
#
_entry.id   AF-A0A918LWB5-F1
#
_cell.length_a   1.000
_cell.length_b   1.000
_cell.length_c   1.000
_cell.angle_alpha   90.00
_cell.angle_beta   90.00
_cell.angle_gamma   90.00
#
_symmetry.space_group_name_H-M   'P 1'
#
loop_
_entity.id
_entity.type
_entity.pdbx_description
1 polymer ?
#
loop_
_entity_poly.entity_id
_entity_poly.type
_entity_poly.pdbx_seq_one_letter_code
_entity_poly.pdbx_strand_id
1 'polypeptide(L)'
;MTDEQQTVDQHLWRLFDSLRGRLSSNELADSLLWNAVDWRTRATGLPAPEIDIMQLAAQRVRKLNPALDPTLEGEQELLQTYTPAQIRRYARTLLRPVHQHDEFATSASLVKVAEATLTSYERGGRTDALHLYDPACGSATLALDVAESLTDQTGVPVSIAGQDISSSTVQRARAHAYLVGADAAFSLSNSLEEDAFPGRQFDYTVAEIPYNMSWHSSLASCSAEAERLDGRFPAGLPQPNNASLLFAQILLSKLRDPADGGGRGIMFTATGPLSDTGGSAIRTWLLEQDLLDAVVALPEGLSANTSIRLFALVFSNGKPKARRRKVQFIDLRGFYEDVRSRRLERRTISDAALDELSRSLKQPKPTPYSRTASASDLSFRRVSVMHDTTAAIGKPGQGHVPSLTILVPVTSSIETWRNARYVTTPPDVSDVANSQLTMFDVDRVFRTDRPPRALRDLTQHGWKTARLTELAQHICYVPSAKAADRPAILSSASGEPALILPIEPHLDAVTGDPAEVAPDNRILVVQTRDKHADADYLAGWLNSPLGRKLRSAAASSGSDSYVSPRGFNLTQAWRMADDLLIALPDLSVQRDMARTERALGAARRHLVDSRRELWNDPRKRSDIYREASRLIPSADLAQWAATLPFPMASALWAYESKGDSNLHARHAQMFHFWDATIQFHATVLLSGLLQDRSGLEQELPALAAQFSKVGLSPERASLGVWHIVLQRLTKRYRTAVAGTDTDEQARVRATFADAPPDFMDTLLSTDITKLFGEVIHLRNTWSGHSGATSEDSLREQLGILTGHVHTLRNLIGAGWLDFPLVRAGGARIRNGVFHHEVDLAVGPNTPFKQEQFPSNLALEEDGLYLVSREGGGALPLAPLVKLQPAAFGANSDCYYYNRLQTNGMRFVAYHEAAKSETLTAAVPTAALVAALTSGVPASQ
;
A
#
# COMPACT_ATOMS: atom_id res chain seq x y z
N MET A 1 2.21 3.85 37.22
CA MET A 1 1.57 3.32 38.45
C MET A 1 1.80 4.35 39.54
N THR A 2 0.76 4.74 40.28
CA THR A 2 0.92 5.62 41.46
C THR A 2 1.63 4.86 42.60
N ASP A 3 2.21 5.56 43.57
CA ASP A 3 2.91 4.93 44.72
C ASP A 3 2.01 3.93 45.48
N GLU A 4 0.71 4.22 45.58
CA GLU A 4 -0.29 3.32 46.19
C GLU A 4 -0.47 1.98 45.44
N GLN A 5 -0.24 1.98 44.12
CA GLN A 5 -0.39 0.78 43.30
C GLN A 5 0.82 -0.15 43.41
N GLN A 6 1.99 0.41 43.74
CA GLN A 6 3.20 -0.38 43.91
C GLN A 6 3.15 -1.21 45.20
N THR A 7 2.55 -0.73 46.28
CA THR A 7 2.59 -1.40 47.59
C THR A 7 1.80 -2.70 47.66
N VAL A 8 0.55 -2.73 47.17
CA VAL A 8 -0.30 -3.95 47.19
C VAL A 8 0.27 -5.06 46.31
N ASP A 9 0.65 -4.72 45.07
CA ASP A 9 1.19 -5.69 44.11
C ASP A 9 2.56 -6.22 44.56
N GLN A 10 3.42 -5.36 45.12
CA GLN A 10 4.71 -5.79 45.69
C GLN A 10 4.53 -6.71 46.89
N HIS A 11 3.55 -6.43 47.76
CA HIS A 11 3.27 -7.28 48.91
C HIS A 11 2.76 -8.66 48.47
N LEU A 12 1.73 -8.70 47.62
CA LEU A 12 1.22 -9.95 47.05
C LEU A 12 2.32 -10.71 46.32
N TRP A 13 3.20 -10.03 45.56
CA TRP A 13 4.32 -10.68 44.91
C TRP A 13 5.30 -11.30 45.89
N ARG A 14 5.64 -10.61 47.00
CA ARG A 14 6.49 -11.17 48.07
C ARG A 14 5.84 -12.39 48.73
N LEU A 15 4.52 -12.35 48.97
CA LEU A 15 3.75 -13.49 49.47
C LEU A 15 3.76 -14.67 48.48
N PHE A 16 3.54 -14.41 47.19
CA PHE A 16 3.59 -15.43 46.15
C PHE A 16 4.99 -16.03 45.99
N ASP A 17 6.04 -15.21 46.09
CA ASP A 17 7.44 -15.64 45.96
C ASP A 17 7.88 -16.49 47.17
N SER A 18 7.51 -16.10 48.40
CA SER A 18 7.79 -16.88 49.62
C SER A 18 7.13 -18.26 49.62
N LEU A 19 6.09 -18.44 48.80
CA LEU A 19 5.30 -19.66 48.70
C LEU A 19 5.51 -20.46 47.41
N ARG A 20 6.42 -20.00 46.55
CA ARG A 20 6.68 -20.62 45.25
C ARG A 20 7.09 -22.10 45.42
N GLY A 21 6.38 -22.99 44.72
CA GLY A 21 6.65 -24.43 44.68
C GLY A 21 6.01 -25.27 45.79
N ARG A 22 5.20 -24.66 46.69
CA ARG A 22 4.56 -25.37 47.82
C ARG A 22 3.04 -25.52 47.70
N LEU A 23 2.39 -24.66 46.91
CA LEU A 23 0.93 -24.60 46.72
C LEU A 23 0.62 -24.28 45.25
N SER A 24 -0.57 -24.68 44.78
CA SER A 24 -1.09 -24.10 43.54
C SER A 24 -1.47 -22.63 43.74
N SER A 25 -1.45 -21.84 42.67
CA SER A 25 -1.82 -20.42 42.75
C SER A 25 -3.28 -20.21 43.17
N ASN A 26 -4.18 -21.12 42.80
CA ASN A 26 -5.59 -21.08 43.22
C ASN A 26 -5.75 -21.38 44.71
N GLU A 27 -5.08 -22.42 45.23
CA GLU A 27 -5.13 -22.73 46.68
C GLU A 27 -4.58 -21.59 47.52
N LEU A 28 -3.52 -20.92 47.05
CA LEU A 28 -2.97 -19.76 47.73
C LEU A 28 -3.91 -18.56 47.67
N ALA A 29 -4.49 -18.25 46.50
CA ALA A 29 -5.45 -17.17 46.36
C ALA A 29 -6.68 -17.38 47.25
N ASP A 30 -7.25 -18.58 47.26
CA ASP A 30 -8.40 -18.92 48.12
C ASP A 30 -8.03 -18.84 49.61
N SER A 31 -6.80 -19.23 49.99
CA SER A 31 -6.32 -19.12 51.37
C SER A 31 -6.13 -17.67 51.83
N LEU A 32 -5.57 -16.81 50.97
CA LEU A 32 -5.41 -15.37 51.25
C LEU A 32 -6.77 -14.66 51.28
N LEU A 33 -7.69 -15.01 50.37
CA LEU A 33 -9.06 -14.50 50.39
C LEU A 33 -9.78 -14.87 51.70
N TRP A 34 -9.69 -16.13 52.15
CA TRP A 34 -10.22 -16.54 53.44
C TRP A 34 -9.56 -15.76 54.59
N ASN A 35 -8.23 -15.63 54.58
CA ASN A 35 -7.50 -14.92 55.64
C ASN A 35 -7.92 -13.44 55.75
N ALA A 36 -8.21 -12.80 54.61
CA ALA A 36 -8.76 -11.45 54.55
C ALA A 36 -10.22 -11.38 55.04
N VAL A 37 -11.06 -12.37 54.70
CA VAL A 37 -12.46 -12.44 55.18
C VAL A 37 -12.49 -12.62 56.70
N ASP A 38 -11.65 -13.50 57.24
CA ASP A 38 -11.51 -13.73 58.67
C ASP A 38 -11.02 -12.48 59.41
N TRP A 39 -10.04 -11.76 58.84
CA TRP A 39 -9.62 -10.45 59.35
C TRP A 39 -10.78 -9.46 59.40
N ARG A 40 -11.53 -9.30 58.30
CA ARG A 40 -12.63 -8.34 58.22
C ARG A 40 -13.77 -8.70 59.17
N THR A 41 -14.05 -10.00 59.34
CA THR A 41 -15.01 -10.52 60.32
C THR A 41 -14.64 -10.07 61.73
N ARG A 42 -13.37 -10.24 62.12
CA ARG A 42 -12.87 -9.79 63.43
C ARG A 42 -12.86 -8.27 63.57
N ALA A 43 -12.50 -7.54 62.51
CA ALA A 43 -12.41 -6.08 62.54
C ALA A 43 -13.79 -5.39 62.59
N THR A 44 -14.81 -5.97 61.96
CA THR A 44 -16.14 -5.35 61.82
C THR A 44 -17.20 -5.96 62.73
N GLY A 45 -16.99 -7.18 63.24
CA GLY A 45 -18.01 -7.95 63.97
C GLY A 45 -19.15 -8.48 63.10
N LEU A 46 -19.10 -8.27 61.77
CA LEU A 46 -20.09 -8.80 60.84
C LEU A 46 -19.85 -10.31 60.63
N PRO A 47 -20.89 -11.14 60.53
CA PRO A 47 -20.72 -12.57 60.27
C PRO A 47 -20.02 -12.80 58.92
N ALA A 48 -19.10 -13.77 58.90
CA ALA A 48 -18.48 -14.20 57.65
C ALA A 48 -19.55 -14.79 56.70
N PRO A 49 -19.42 -14.60 55.38
CA PRO A 49 -20.30 -15.25 54.42
C PRO A 49 -20.07 -16.77 54.38
N GLU A 50 -21.04 -17.51 53.84
CA GLU A 50 -20.91 -18.95 53.58
C GLU A 50 -19.91 -19.21 52.44
N ILE A 51 -18.65 -19.51 52.80
CA ILE A 51 -17.51 -19.73 51.89
C ILE A 51 -16.62 -20.93 52.30
N ASP A 52 -17.27 -22.05 52.65
CA ASP A 52 -16.62 -23.25 53.23
C ASP A 52 -15.45 -23.82 52.40
N ILE A 53 -15.50 -23.72 51.07
CA ILE A 53 -14.41 -24.21 50.20
C ILE A 53 -13.12 -23.45 50.49
N MET A 54 -13.20 -22.13 50.66
CA MET A 54 -12.02 -21.30 50.97
C MET A 54 -11.51 -21.55 52.39
N GLN A 55 -12.42 -21.73 53.34
CA GLN A 55 -12.05 -22.05 54.72
C GLN A 55 -11.31 -23.40 54.78
N LEU A 56 -11.81 -24.43 54.08
CA LEU A 56 -11.17 -25.73 53.99
C LEU A 56 -9.82 -25.66 53.27
N ALA A 57 -9.73 -24.86 52.20
CA ALA A 57 -8.47 -24.61 51.51
C ALA A 57 -7.44 -24.00 52.45
N ALA A 58 -7.81 -22.94 53.18
CA ALA A 58 -6.93 -22.28 54.15
C ALA A 58 -6.48 -23.23 55.28
N GLN A 59 -7.40 -24.03 55.83
CA GLN A 59 -7.07 -25.03 56.86
C GLN A 59 -6.08 -26.07 56.33
N ARG A 60 -6.29 -26.56 55.11
CA ARG A 60 -5.39 -27.52 54.47
C ARG A 60 -4.00 -26.92 54.23
N VAL A 61 -3.95 -25.68 53.75
CA VAL A 61 -2.70 -24.95 53.50
C VAL A 61 -1.92 -24.74 54.80
N ARG A 62 -2.57 -24.27 55.87
CA ARG A 62 -1.95 -24.11 57.19
C ARG A 62 -1.43 -25.43 57.74
N LYS A 63 -2.16 -26.53 57.58
CA LYS A 63 -1.72 -27.87 58.01
C LYS A 63 -0.50 -28.38 57.23
N LEU A 64 -0.44 -28.11 55.93
CA LEU A 64 0.67 -28.56 55.08
C LEU A 64 1.95 -27.73 55.27
N ASN A 65 1.83 -26.48 55.70
CA ASN A 65 2.97 -25.59 55.87
C ASN A 65 2.77 -24.63 57.06
N PRO A 66 2.98 -25.08 58.31
CA PRO A 66 2.80 -24.24 59.52
C PRO A 66 3.72 -23.00 59.57
N ALA A 67 4.80 -22.98 58.80
CA ALA A 67 5.68 -21.80 58.69
C ALA A 67 4.99 -20.60 58.00
N LEU A 68 3.75 -20.77 57.52
CA LEU A 68 2.93 -19.71 56.94
C LEU A 68 2.27 -18.80 57.95
N ASP A 69 2.07 -19.23 59.20
CA ASP A 69 1.27 -18.48 60.16
C ASP A 69 1.79 -17.05 60.39
N PRO A 70 3.10 -16.79 60.59
CA PRO A 70 3.62 -15.42 60.72
C PRO A 70 3.40 -14.57 59.46
N THR A 71 3.37 -15.22 58.29
CA THR A 71 3.16 -14.54 57.00
C THR A 71 1.69 -14.12 56.84
N LEU A 72 0.75 -15.00 57.24
CA LEU A 72 -0.68 -14.71 57.24
C LEU A 72 -1.08 -13.70 58.32
N GLU A 73 -0.42 -13.70 59.48
CA GLU A 73 -0.60 -12.68 60.51
C GLU A 73 -0.14 -11.31 59.99
N GLY A 74 1.05 -11.24 59.38
CA GLY A 74 1.56 -10.01 58.76
C GLY A 74 0.68 -9.49 57.61
N GLU A 75 0.03 -10.37 56.84
CA GLU A 75 -0.98 -9.97 55.85
C GLU A 75 -2.15 -9.24 56.53
N GLN A 76 -2.67 -9.76 57.65
CA GLN A 76 -3.80 -9.14 58.35
C GLN A 76 -3.43 -7.79 58.98
N GLU A 77 -2.22 -7.66 59.53
CA GLU A 77 -1.70 -6.37 59.99
C GLU A 77 -1.64 -5.34 58.86
N LEU A 78 -1.22 -5.76 57.67
CA LEU A 78 -1.20 -4.88 56.49
C LEU A 78 -2.59 -4.51 56.01
N LEU A 79 -3.53 -5.46 55.97
CA LEU A 79 -4.93 -5.20 55.59
C LEU A 79 -5.58 -4.13 56.48
N GLN A 80 -5.19 -4.04 57.76
CA GLN A 80 -5.65 -2.96 58.67
C GLN A 80 -5.23 -1.57 58.21
N THR A 81 -4.13 -1.46 57.47
CA THR A 81 -3.59 -0.18 56.98
C THR A 81 -4.12 0.22 55.60
N TYR A 82 -4.81 -0.70 54.91
CA TYR A 82 -5.26 -0.46 53.54
C TYR A 82 -6.48 0.46 53.49
N THR A 83 -6.46 1.40 52.56
CA THR A 83 -7.64 2.17 52.14
C THR A 83 -8.67 1.26 51.46
N PRO A 84 -9.95 1.67 51.35
CA PRO A 84 -10.96 0.90 50.61
C PRO A 84 -10.54 0.58 49.17
N ALA A 85 -9.89 1.51 48.48
CA ALA A 85 -9.36 1.30 47.12
C ALA A 85 -8.25 0.23 47.08
N GLN A 86 -7.38 0.20 48.11
CA GLN A 86 -6.35 -0.83 48.23
C GLN A 86 -6.94 -2.20 48.55
N ILE A 87 -7.97 -2.29 49.41
CA ILE A 87 -8.68 -3.55 49.69
C ILE A 87 -9.35 -4.09 48.43
N ARG A 88 -10.00 -3.22 47.63
CA ARG A 88 -10.59 -3.61 46.35
C ARG A 88 -9.52 -4.12 45.38
N ARG A 89 -8.39 -3.42 45.26
CA ARG A 89 -7.27 -3.89 44.42
C ARG A 89 -6.71 -5.22 44.91
N TYR A 90 -6.61 -5.41 46.22
CA TYR A 90 -6.18 -6.66 46.84
C TYR A 90 -7.09 -7.82 46.43
N ALA A 91 -8.40 -7.67 46.65
CA ALA A 91 -9.40 -8.66 46.25
C ALA A 91 -9.35 -8.95 44.74
N ARG A 92 -9.34 -7.92 43.89
CA ARG A 92 -9.26 -8.07 42.43
C ARG A 92 -8.00 -8.82 41.99
N THR A 93 -6.86 -8.54 42.60
CA THR A 93 -5.61 -9.21 42.24
C THR A 93 -5.63 -10.70 42.60
N LEU A 94 -6.22 -11.06 43.74
CA LEU A 94 -6.38 -12.48 44.13
C LEU A 94 -7.41 -13.22 43.29
N LEU A 95 -8.44 -12.52 42.81
CA LEU A 95 -9.50 -13.09 41.98
C LEU A 95 -9.15 -13.14 40.49
N ARG A 96 -7.99 -12.62 40.10
CA ARG A 96 -7.54 -12.71 38.71
C ARG A 96 -7.37 -14.18 38.30
N PRO A 97 -7.72 -14.52 37.05
CA PRO A 97 -7.41 -15.83 36.52
C PRO A 97 -5.88 -16.02 36.56
N VAL A 98 -5.40 -17.22 36.90
CA VAL A 98 -3.96 -17.53 36.85
C VAL A 98 -3.65 -18.33 35.59
N HIS A 99 -4.59 -19.17 35.17
CA HIS A 99 -4.55 -19.91 33.92
C HIS A 99 -5.66 -19.45 32.98
N GLN A 100 -5.44 -19.63 31.67
CA GLN A 100 -6.44 -19.29 30.63
C GLN A 100 -7.80 -20.01 30.78
N HIS A 101 -7.85 -21.08 31.58
CA HIS A 101 -9.06 -21.88 31.82
C HIS A 101 -9.80 -21.47 33.11
N ASP A 102 -9.30 -20.48 33.86
CA ASP A 102 -9.96 -19.99 35.07
C ASP A 102 -11.03 -18.94 34.68
N GLU A 103 -12.21 -19.41 34.26
CA GLU A 103 -13.28 -18.61 33.62
C GLU A 103 -14.12 -17.75 34.59
N PHE A 104 -13.53 -17.13 35.60
CA PHE A 104 -14.31 -16.57 36.72
C PHE A 104 -14.20 -15.06 36.93
N ALA A 105 -13.34 -14.34 36.21
CA ALA A 105 -13.15 -12.90 36.42
C ALA A 105 -13.06 -12.11 35.10
N THR A 106 -13.85 -11.05 35.02
CA THR A 106 -13.88 -10.13 33.89
C THR A 106 -12.63 -9.26 33.84
N SER A 107 -12.14 -9.04 32.63
CA SER A 107 -10.95 -8.25 32.36
C SER A 107 -11.14 -6.78 32.72
N ALA A 108 -10.08 -6.08 33.11
CA ALA A 108 -10.19 -4.67 33.50
C ALA A 108 -10.67 -3.80 32.32
N SER A 109 -10.31 -4.18 31.10
CA SER A 109 -10.75 -3.51 29.87
C SER A 109 -12.25 -3.65 29.63
N LEU A 110 -12.84 -4.83 29.86
CA LEU A 110 -14.28 -5.05 29.70
C LEU A 110 -15.07 -4.35 30.81
N VAL A 111 -14.57 -4.34 32.05
CA VAL A 111 -15.17 -3.56 33.15
C VAL A 111 -15.27 -2.07 32.77
N LYS A 112 -14.18 -1.46 32.29
CA LYS A 112 -14.18 -0.06 31.83
C LYS A 112 -15.19 0.22 30.73
N VAL A 113 -15.39 -0.72 29.79
CA VAL A 113 -16.39 -0.59 28.73
C VAL A 113 -17.80 -0.59 29.32
N ALA A 114 -18.09 -1.45 30.31
CA ALA A 114 -19.38 -1.50 30.99
C ALA A 114 -19.63 -0.23 31.82
N GLU A 115 -18.64 0.22 32.59
CA GLU A 115 -18.68 1.48 33.33
C GLU A 115 -18.98 2.65 32.41
N ALA A 116 -18.17 2.86 31.37
CA ALA A 116 -18.37 3.95 30.41
C ALA A 116 -19.74 3.87 29.72
N THR A 117 -20.24 2.67 29.41
CA THR A 117 -21.55 2.48 28.79
C THR A 117 -22.69 2.91 29.70
N LEU A 118 -22.74 2.39 30.93
CA LEU A 118 -23.87 2.60 31.83
C LEU A 118 -23.85 3.98 32.48
N THR A 119 -22.68 4.56 32.70
CA THR A 119 -22.51 5.92 33.23
C THR A 119 -22.73 7.02 32.17
N SER A 120 -22.75 6.69 30.87
CA SER A 120 -22.94 7.70 29.82
C SER A 120 -24.34 8.30 29.77
N TYR A 121 -25.30 7.73 30.49
CA TYR A 121 -26.68 8.18 30.49
C TYR A 121 -26.98 9.09 31.68
N GLU A 122 -27.56 10.25 31.42
CA GLU A 122 -28.04 11.14 32.47
C GLU A 122 -29.22 10.50 33.20
N ARG A 123 -29.15 10.47 34.54
CA ARG A 123 -30.26 10.08 35.41
C ARG A 123 -31.22 11.26 35.53
N GLY A 124 -32.51 11.00 35.39
CA GLY A 124 -33.57 12.01 35.55
C GLY A 124 -33.84 12.42 37.01
N GLY A 125 -32.83 12.88 37.75
CA GLY A 125 -32.96 13.51 39.07
C GLY A 125 -33.49 12.63 40.22
N ARG A 126 -33.53 11.30 40.05
CA ARG A 126 -34.05 10.37 41.06
C ARG A 126 -33.05 10.06 42.16
N THR A 127 -33.56 9.78 43.37
CA THR A 127 -32.78 9.47 44.58
C THR A 127 -33.10 8.11 45.19
N ASP A 128 -33.93 7.27 44.53
CA ASP A 128 -34.25 5.93 45.01
C ASP A 128 -33.07 4.97 44.90
N ALA A 129 -33.01 3.98 45.80
CA ALA A 129 -32.00 2.94 45.80
C ALA A 129 -31.94 2.22 44.44
N LEU A 130 -30.74 1.89 44.00
CA LEU A 130 -30.49 1.30 42.69
C LEU A 130 -30.14 -0.18 42.84
N HIS A 131 -30.61 -0.99 41.90
CA HIS A 131 -30.37 -2.43 41.89
C HIS A 131 -29.70 -2.88 40.59
N LEU A 132 -28.66 -3.70 40.70
CA LEU A 132 -27.92 -4.29 39.59
C LEU A 132 -28.02 -5.82 39.61
N TYR A 133 -28.26 -6.45 38.46
CA TYR A 133 -28.31 -7.90 38.32
C TYR A 133 -27.28 -8.45 37.33
N ASP A 134 -26.65 -9.57 37.69
CA ASP A 134 -25.71 -10.33 36.85
C ASP A 134 -26.08 -11.84 36.84
N PRO A 135 -26.58 -12.40 35.73
CA PRO A 135 -27.01 -13.79 35.63
C PRO A 135 -25.86 -14.79 35.43
N ALA A 136 -24.62 -14.34 35.30
CA ALA A 136 -23.44 -15.21 35.15
C ALA A 136 -22.26 -14.55 35.85
N CYS A 137 -22.41 -14.33 37.15
CA CYS A 137 -21.62 -13.32 37.85
C CYS A 137 -20.15 -13.70 38.07
N GLY A 138 -19.76 -14.98 37.96
CA GLY A 138 -18.41 -15.42 38.27
C GLY A 138 -17.98 -14.99 39.67
N SER A 139 -16.83 -14.32 39.76
CA SER A 139 -16.30 -13.69 40.99
C SER A 139 -16.91 -12.32 41.32
N ALA A 140 -17.97 -11.93 40.62
CA ALA A 140 -18.68 -10.65 40.69
C ALA A 140 -17.84 -9.40 40.39
N THR A 141 -16.65 -9.55 39.78
CA THR A 141 -15.77 -8.41 39.46
C THR A 141 -16.47 -7.37 38.59
N LEU A 142 -17.18 -7.80 37.53
CA LEU A 142 -17.92 -6.88 36.66
C LEU A 142 -19.02 -6.12 37.41
N ALA A 143 -19.89 -6.85 38.11
CA ALA A 143 -21.02 -6.27 38.85
C ALA A 143 -20.57 -5.30 39.94
N LEU A 144 -19.54 -5.65 40.72
CA LEU A 144 -19.06 -4.85 41.86
C LEU A 144 -18.40 -3.54 41.43
N ASP A 145 -17.59 -3.55 40.37
CA ASP A 145 -16.91 -2.35 39.89
C ASP A 145 -17.87 -1.40 39.16
N VAL A 146 -18.80 -1.96 38.38
CA VAL A 146 -19.86 -1.17 37.74
C VAL A 146 -20.79 -0.54 38.79
N ALA A 147 -21.19 -1.29 39.82
CA ALA A 147 -22.00 -0.77 40.91
C ALA A 147 -21.31 0.36 41.68
N GLU A 148 -20.00 0.26 41.91
CA GLU A 148 -19.20 1.33 42.50
C GLU A 148 -19.19 2.56 41.60
N SER A 149 -18.84 2.41 40.32
CA SER A 149 -18.81 3.53 39.36
C SER A 149 -20.17 4.24 39.26
N LEU A 150 -21.26 3.48 39.28
CA LEU A 150 -22.63 4.02 39.31
C LEU A 150 -22.92 4.72 40.65
N THR A 151 -22.45 4.19 41.77
CA THR A 151 -22.59 4.82 43.09
C THR A 151 -21.84 6.15 43.13
N ASP A 152 -20.59 6.19 42.66
CA ASP A 152 -19.76 7.39 42.61
C ASP A 152 -20.37 8.47 41.71
N GLN A 153 -20.91 8.06 40.55
CA GLN A 153 -21.54 8.99 39.63
C GLN A 153 -22.87 9.54 40.16
N THR A 154 -23.70 8.69 40.79
CA THR A 154 -25.07 9.03 41.16
C THR A 154 -25.22 9.51 42.60
N GLY A 155 -24.22 9.26 43.45
CA GLY A 155 -24.31 9.44 44.90
C GLY A 155 -25.26 8.47 45.61
N VAL A 156 -25.79 7.46 44.90
CA VAL A 156 -26.77 6.52 45.43
C VAL A 156 -26.19 5.10 45.46
N PRO A 157 -26.21 4.41 46.61
CA PRO A 157 -25.73 3.03 46.70
C PRO A 157 -26.47 2.10 45.74
N VAL A 158 -25.70 1.24 45.07
CA VAL A 158 -26.22 0.20 44.16
C VAL A 158 -26.08 -1.17 44.82
N SER A 159 -27.20 -1.81 45.14
CA SER A 159 -27.20 -3.21 45.62
C SER A 159 -27.09 -4.18 44.44
N ILE A 160 -26.52 -5.37 44.67
CA ILE A 160 -26.21 -6.34 43.63
C ILE A 160 -26.96 -7.65 43.88
N ALA A 161 -27.50 -8.24 42.82
CA ALA A 161 -27.93 -9.63 42.79
C ALA A 161 -27.14 -10.37 41.72
N GLY A 162 -26.53 -11.50 42.06
CA GLY A 162 -25.78 -12.31 41.10
C GLY A 162 -26.13 -13.79 41.19
N GLN A 163 -25.99 -14.49 40.08
CA GLN A 163 -26.20 -15.93 39.99
C GLN A 163 -25.08 -16.57 39.17
N ASP A 164 -24.61 -17.73 39.61
CA ASP A 164 -23.63 -18.53 38.87
C ASP A 164 -23.83 -20.02 39.14
N ILE A 165 -23.47 -20.86 38.17
CA ILE A 165 -23.62 -22.32 38.26
C ILE A 165 -22.51 -22.98 39.08
N SER A 166 -21.38 -22.30 39.28
CA SER A 166 -20.23 -22.84 40.02
C SER A 166 -20.26 -22.45 41.49
N SER A 167 -20.19 -23.44 42.38
CA SER A 167 -20.13 -23.19 43.83
C SER A 167 -18.86 -22.41 44.21
N SER A 168 -17.74 -22.67 43.52
CA SER A 168 -16.47 -21.97 43.75
C SER A 168 -16.56 -20.49 43.39
N THR A 169 -17.18 -20.15 42.27
CA THR A 169 -17.35 -18.76 41.83
C THR A 169 -18.27 -17.98 42.74
N VAL A 170 -19.42 -18.56 43.11
CA VAL A 170 -20.36 -17.94 44.05
C VAL A 170 -19.69 -17.65 45.39
N GLN A 171 -18.88 -18.56 45.92
CA GLN A 171 -18.13 -18.32 47.15
C GLN A 171 -17.08 -17.21 46.98
N ARG A 172 -16.39 -17.17 45.83
CA ARG A 172 -15.47 -16.07 45.49
C ARG A 172 -16.20 -14.72 45.38
N ALA A 173 -17.38 -14.68 44.76
CA ALA A 173 -18.21 -13.48 44.69
C ALA A 173 -18.67 -13.00 46.08
N ARG A 174 -19.10 -13.93 46.94
CA ARG A 174 -19.45 -13.64 48.34
C ARG A 174 -18.27 -13.06 49.11
N ALA A 175 -17.10 -13.69 49.02
CA ALA A 175 -15.88 -13.18 49.63
C ALA A 175 -15.50 -11.79 49.08
N HIS A 176 -15.58 -11.60 47.76
CA HIS A 176 -15.27 -10.32 47.11
C HIS A 176 -16.18 -9.20 47.61
N ALA A 177 -17.50 -9.38 47.54
CA ALA A 177 -18.47 -8.40 48.00
C ALA A 177 -18.33 -8.11 49.50
N TYR A 178 -18.11 -9.16 50.31
CA TYR A 178 -17.86 -9.00 51.73
C TYR A 178 -16.61 -8.16 51.98
N LEU A 179 -15.50 -8.44 51.29
CA LEU A 179 -14.23 -7.71 51.43
C LEU A 179 -14.30 -6.25 50.99
N VAL A 180 -15.19 -5.87 50.08
CA VAL A 180 -15.38 -4.47 49.67
C VAL A 180 -16.58 -3.80 50.35
N GLY A 181 -17.36 -4.53 51.13
CA GLY A 181 -18.53 -4.00 51.85
C GLY A 181 -19.71 -3.68 50.95
N ALA A 182 -19.87 -4.40 49.84
CA ALA A 182 -21.00 -4.23 48.95
C ALA A 182 -22.26 -4.92 49.50
N ASP A 183 -23.42 -4.28 49.34
CA ASP A 183 -24.71 -4.91 49.55
C ASP A 183 -25.04 -5.84 48.38
N ALA A 184 -24.79 -7.14 48.55
CA ALA A 184 -24.87 -8.11 47.48
C ALA A 184 -25.46 -9.45 47.93
N ALA A 185 -26.29 -10.05 47.07
CA ALA A 185 -26.83 -11.40 47.23
C ALA A 185 -26.41 -12.29 46.05
N PHE A 186 -25.76 -13.42 46.33
CA PHE A 186 -25.30 -14.38 45.31
C PHE A 186 -25.92 -15.76 45.49
N SER A 187 -26.46 -16.32 44.42
CA SER A 187 -27.11 -17.63 44.38
C SER A 187 -26.33 -18.64 43.51
N LEU A 188 -26.31 -19.90 43.96
CA LEU A 188 -25.78 -21.05 43.23
C LEU A 188 -26.91 -21.73 42.46
N SER A 189 -27.00 -21.49 41.16
CA SER A 189 -28.04 -22.07 40.30
C SER A 189 -27.73 -21.84 38.82
N ASN A 190 -28.25 -22.70 37.94
CA ASN A 190 -28.14 -22.52 36.50
C ASN A 190 -29.18 -21.49 36.01
N SER A 191 -28.73 -20.31 35.58
CA SER A 191 -29.60 -19.20 35.15
C SER A 191 -30.52 -19.53 33.98
N LEU A 192 -30.18 -20.52 33.15
CA LEU A 192 -31.03 -20.98 32.06
C LEU A 192 -32.18 -21.89 32.53
N GLU A 193 -32.03 -22.54 33.69
CA GLU A 193 -32.99 -23.52 34.21
C GLU A 193 -33.81 -22.97 35.37
N GLU A 194 -33.22 -22.09 36.18
CA GLU A 194 -33.83 -21.56 37.39
C GLU A 194 -33.51 -20.06 37.56
N ASP A 195 -34.53 -19.29 37.89
CA ASP A 195 -34.41 -17.89 38.27
C ASP A 195 -34.22 -17.77 39.78
N ALA A 196 -33.02 -17.41 40.25
CA ALA A 196 -32.75 -17.26 41.67
C ALA A 196 -33.41 -16.02 42.31
N PHE A 197 -33.95 -15.10 41.51
CA PHE A 197 -34.50 -13.83 41.98
C PHE A 197 -35.89 -13.56 41.36
N PRO A 198 -36.85 -14.48 41.50
CA PRO A 198 -38.16 -14.37 40.85
C PRO A 198 -38.91 -13.12 41.31
N GLY A 199 -39.57 -12.45 40.36
CA GLY A 199 -40.33 -11.21 40.62
C GLY A 199 -39.50 -9.96 40.94
N ARG A 200 -38.17 -10.06 41.11
CA ARG A 200 -37.30 -8.91 41.29
C ARG A 200 -36.96 -8.25 39.96
N GLN A 201 -37.03 -6.92 39.94
CA GLN A 201 -36.60 -6.09 38.82
C GLN A 201 -35.42 -5.20 39.22
N PHE A 202 -34.65 -4.77 38.22
CA PHE A 202 -33.36 -4.11 38.39
C PHE A 202 -33.22 -2.91 37.45
N ASP A 203 -32.60 -1.84 37.93
CA ASP A 203 -32.31 -0.64 37.13
C ASP A 203 -31.18 -0.92 36.14
N TYR A 204 -30.23 -1.77 36.53
CA TYR A 204 -29.07 -2.14 35.73
C TYR A 204 -28.91 -3.65 35.60
N THR A 205 -28.49 -4.11 34.43
CA THR A 205 -28.05 -5.49 34.23
C THR A 205 -26.70 -5.55 33.53
N VAL A 206 -25.84 -6.46 33.96
CA VAL A 206 -24.52 -6.67 33.37
C VAL A 206 -24.30 -8.16 33.16
N ALA A 207 -23.56 -8.54 32.13
CA ALA A 207 -23.09 -9.92 32.00
C ALA A 207 -21.86 -10.02 31.11
N GLU A 208 -20.87 -10.79 31.57
CA GLU A 208 -19.90 -11.45 30.71
C GLU A 208 -20.22 -12.94 30.68
N ILE A 209 -21.03 -13.35 29.71
CA ILE A 209 -21.49 -14.74 29.62
C ILE A 209 -20.42 -15.68 29.05
N PRO A 210 -20.50 -16.99 29.32
CA PRO A 210 -19.70 -17.98 28.62
C PRO A 210 -19.88 -17.89 27.09
N TYR A 211 -18.80 -17.61 26.36
CA TYR A 211 -18.86 -17.39 24.92
C TYR A 211 -19.12 -18.69 24.14
N ASN A 212 -20.11 -18.67 23.23
CA ASN A 212 -20.49 -19.83 22.41
C ASN A 212 -20.86 -21.09 23.21
N MET A 213 -21.38 -20.93 24.44
CA MET A 213 -21.83 -22.04 25.28
C MET A 213 -23.02 -22.76 24.65
N SER A 214 -22.89 -24.08 24.52
CA SER A 214 -24.01 -24.98 24.22
C SER A 214 -24.93 -25.10 25.44
N TRP A 215 -26.24 -25.11 25.20
CA TRP A 215 -27.27 -25.25 26.25
C TRP A 215 -28.16 -26.48 26.03
N HIS A 216 -27.67 -27.48 25.29
CA HIS A 216 -28.39 -28.75 25.09
C HIS A 216 -28.86 -29.40 26.40
N SER A 217 -28.08 -29.27 27.48
CA SER A 217 -28.45 -29.79 28.81
C SER A 217 -29.68 -29.09 29.41
N SER A 218 -29.88 -27.81 29.09
CA SER A 218 -30.96 -26.97 29.63
C SER A 218 -32.16 -26.90 28.68
N LEU A 219 -32.15 -27.66 27.58
CA LEU A 219 -33.16 -27.57 26.51
C LEU A 219 -34.57 -27.83 27.01
N ALA A 220 -34.77 -28.85 27.85
CA ALA A 220 -36.07 -29.19 28.39
C ALA A 220 -36.64 -28.05 29.26
N SER A 221 -35.85 -27.52 30.18
CA SER A 221 -36.25 -26.43 31.08
C SER A 221 -36.55 -25.14 30.32
N CYS A 222 -35.66 -24.74 29.40
CA CYS A 222 -35.87 -23.56 28.56
C CYS A 222 -37.10 -23.69 27.64
N SER A 223 -37.37 -24.89 27.11
CA SER A 223 -38.55 -25.15 26.27
C SER A 223 -39.84 -25.05 27.06
N ALA A 224 -39.89 -25.65 28.25
CA ALA A 224 -41.04 -25.53 29.14
C ALA A 224 -41.29 -24.08 29.57
N GLU A 225 -40.23 -23.31 29.83
CA GLU A 225 -40.36 -21.90 30.18
C GLU A 225 -40.80 -21.02 29.00
N ALA A 226 -40.32 -21.28 27.79
CA ALA A 226 -40.72 -20.53 26.58
C ALA A 226 -42.21 -20.68 26.22
N GLU A 227 -42.87 -21.75 26.69
CA GLU A 227 -44.31 -21.96 26.53
C GLU A 227 -45.15 -21.16 27.55
N ARG A 228 -44.53 -20.61 28.61
CA ARG A 228 -45.23 -19.82 29.63
C ARG A 228 -45.39 -18.37 29.19
N LEU A 229 -46.59 -17.82 29.42
CA LEU A 229 -46.88 -16.39 29.17
C LEU A 229 -46.04 -15.44 30.04
N ASP A 230 -45.66 -15.88 31.24
CA ASP A 230 -44.81 -15.16 32.19
C ASP A 230 -43.35 -15.64 32.19
N GLY A 231 -42.96 -16.46 31.22
CA GLY A 231 -41.61 -17.01 31.10
C GLY A 231 -40.59 -15.99 30.59
N ARG A 232 -39.31 -16.21 30.89
CA ARG A 232 -38.21 -15.30 30.51
C ARG A 232 -37.81 -15.36 29.03
N PHE A 233 -38.39 -16.28 28.24
CA PHE A 233 -38.03 -16.49 26.82
C PHE A 233 -39.18 -16.17 25.83
N PRO A 234 -39.73 -14.94 25.85
CA PRO A 234 -40.92 -14.59 25.06
C PRO A 234 -40.71 -14.59 23.54
N ALA A 235 -39.45 -14.52 23.07
CA ALA A 235 -39.13 -14.52 21.64
C ALA A 235 -38.73 -15.91 21.11
N GLY A 236 -38.99 -16.95 21.90
CA GLY A 236 -38.59 -18.32 21.62
C GLY A 236 -37.10 -18.57 21.88
N LEU A 237 -36.61 -19.68 21.33
CA LEU A 237 -35.29 -20.22 21.63
C LEU A 237 -34.35 -20.15 20.40
N PRO A 238 -33.04 -19.88 20.59
CA PRO A 238 -32.06 -19.99 19.52
C PRO A 238 -31.75 -21.47 19.22
N GLN A 239 -30.72 -21.73 18.42
CA GLN A 239 -30.23 -23.10 18.28
C GLN A 239 -29.49 -23.55 19.57
N PRO A 240 -29.55 -24.84 19.96
CA PRO A 240 -28.94 -25.36 21.20
C PRO A 240 -27.41 -25.22 21.33
N ASN A 241 -26.72 -24.84 20.24
CA ASN A 241 -25.28 -24.66 20.20
C ASN A 241 -24.79 -23.28 20.71
N ASN A 242 -25.68 -22.32 20.96
CA ASN A 242 -25.29 -21.00 21.48
C ASN A 242 -26.37 -20.39 22.38
N ALA A 243 -26.06 -20.22 23.66
CA ALA A 243 -26.96 -19.70 24.70
C ALA A 243 -27.05 -18.16 24.76
N SER A 244 -26.25 -17.43 23.97
CA SER A 244 -26.07 -15.98 24.17
C SER A 244 -27.37 -15.18 24.06
N LEU A 245 -28.27 -15.56 23.15
CA LEU A 245 -29.56 -14.89 23.00
C LEU A 245 -30.58 -15.27 24.09
N LEU A 246 -30.37 -16.38 24.81
CA LEU A 246 -31.16 -16.70 26.02
C LEU A 246 -30.75 -15.79 27.18
N PHE A 247 -29.46 -15.58 27.38
CA PHE A 247 -28.98 -14.62 28.39
C PHE A 247 -29.42 -13.19 28.09
N ALA A 248 -29.46 -12.77 26.82
CA ALA A 248 -30.04 -11.48 26.44
C ALA A 248 -31.51 -11.36 26.91
N GLN A 249 -32.32 -12.39 26.69
CA GLN A 249 -33.71 -12.43 27.14
C GLN A 249 -33.83 -12.45 28.68
N ILE A 250 -32.97 -13.19 29.39
CA ILE A 250 -32.89 -13.18 30.86
C ILE A 250 -32.60 -11.77 31.39
N LEU A 251 -31.56 -11.10 30.88
CA LEU A 251 -31.21 -9.73 31.27
C LEU A 251 -32.39 -8.76 31.06
N LEU A 252 -33.08 -8.88 29.92
CA LEU A 252 -34.21 -8.02 29.58
C LEU A 252 -35.43 -8.30 30.47
N SER A 253 -35.70 -9.57 30.82
CA SER A 253 -36.79 -9.95 31.72
C SER A 253 -36.65 -9.37 33.14
N LYS A 254 -35.42 -8.99 33.51
CA LYS A 254 -35.06 -8.43 34.82
C LYS A 254 -35.01 -6.91 34.83
N LEU A 255 -35.12 -6.24 33.69
CA LEU A 255 -35.15 -4.79 33.67
C LEU A 255 -36.41 -4.27 34.34
N ARG A 256 -36.24 -3.18 35.09
CA ARG A 256 -37.33 -2.38 35.65
C ARG A 256 -38.34 -1.98 34.58
N ASP A 257 -39.62 -2.00 34.93
CA ASP A 257 -40.71 -1.63 34.02
C ASP A 257 -40.50 -0.21 33.43
N PRO A 258 -40.70 -0.01 32.11
CA PRO A 258 -40.64 1.31 31.48
C PRO A 258 -41.54 2.37 32.15
N ALA A 259 -42.71 1.97 32.67
CA ALA A 259 -43.62 2.86 33.40
C ALA A 259 -42.99 3.39 34.70
N ASP A 260 -42.10 2.60 35.31
CA ASP A 260 -41.38 2.94 36.53
C ASP A 260 -40.00 3.56 36.26
N GLY A 261 -39.75 4.01 35.02
CA GLY A 261 -38.51 4.68 34.59
C GLY A 261 -37.56 3.81 33.77
N GLY A 262 -37.86 2.52 33.60
CA GLY A 262 -37.08 1.58 32.79
C GLY A 262 -35.72 1.23 33.38
N GLY A 263 -35.05 0.27 32.75
CA GLY A 263 -33.70 -0.18 33.07
C GLY A 263 -32.76 -0.18 31.86
N ARG A 264 -31.48 -0.42 32.14
CA ARG A 264 -30.41 -0.51 31.13
C ARG A 264 -29.54 -1.73 31.36
N GLY A 265 -29.05 -2.33 30.28
CA GLY A 265 -28.23 -3.52 30.35
C GLY A 265 -27.00 -3.45 29.46
N ILE A 266 -25.94 -4.18 29.81
CA ILE A 266 -24.83 -4.48 28.91
C ILE A 266 -24.48 -5.96 28.99
N MET A 267 -24.30 -6.60 27.83
CA MET A 267 -23.84 -7.98 27.74
C MET A 267 -22.67 -8.09 26.77
N PHE A 268 -21.58 -8.71 27.22
CA PHE A 268 -20.46 -9.07 26.36
C PHE A 268 -20.72 -10.42 25.69
N THR A 269 -20.45 -10.51 24.39
CA THR A 269 -20.66 -11.73 23.62
C THR A 269 -19.71 -11.85 22.42
N ALA A 270 -19.71 -13.01 21.76
CA ALA A 270 -18.96 -13.26 20.53
C ALA A 270 -19.83 -12.95 19.28
N THR A 271 -19.28 -13.17 18.08
CA THR A 271 -19.98 -12.85 16.81
C THR A 271 -21.27 -13.66 16.57
N GLY A 272 -21.35 -14.89 17.06
CA GLY A 272 -22.47 -15.82 16.80
C GLY A 272 -23.88 -15.23 16.96
N PRO A 273 -24.24 -14.62 18.11
CA PRO A 273 -25.57 -14.02 18.30
C PRO A 273 -25.90 -12.85 17.38
N LEU A 274 -24.91 -12.20 16.76
CA LEU A 274 -25.10 -11.06 15.85
C LEU A 274 -25.34 -11.52 14.39
N SER A 275 -24.92 -12.75 14.06
CA SER A 275 -24.87 -13.26 12.69
C SER A 275 -26.17 -13.92 12.23
N ASP A 276 -26.15 -14.57 11.06
CA ASP A 276 -27.31 -15.25 10.46
C ASP A 276 -27.50 -16.70 10.95
N THR A 277 -26.70 -17.16 11.93
CA THR A 277 -26.66 -18.55 12.43
C THR A 277 -27.76 -18.83 13.47
N GLY A 278 -29.02 -18.62 13.10
CA GLY A 278 -30.18 -18.83 13.98
C GLY A 278 -30.47 -17.65 14.91
N GLY A 279 -31.57 -17.73 15.67
CA GLY A 279 -31.98 -16.68 16.62
C GLY A 279 -32.55 -15.40 15.98
N SER A 280 -32.91 -15.44 14.69
CA SER A 280 -33.47 -14.28 13.99
C SER A 280 -34.75 -13.77 14.63
N ALA A 281 -35.62 -14.66 15.12
CA ALA A 281 -36.86 -14.26 15.81
C ALA A 281 -36.56 -13.41 17.05
N ILE A 282 -35.57 -13.82 17.85
CA ILE A 282 -35.12 -13.07 19.04
C ILE A 282 -34.56 -11.70 18.64
N ARG A 283 -33.72 -11.64 17.60
CA ARG A 283 -33.19 -10.35 17.11
C ARG A 283 -34.29 -9.43 16.56
N THR A 284 -35.25 -9.98 15.82
CA THR A 284 -36.42 -9.22 15.36
C THR A 284 -37.20 -8.67 16.55
N TRP A 285 -37.49 -9.50 17.56
CA TRP A 285 -38.16 -9.08 18.80
C TRP A 285 -37.41 -7.96 19.53
N LEU A 286 -36.08 -8.04 19.64
CA LEU A 286 -35.25 -6.98 20.23
C LEU A 286 -35.42 -5.63 19.52
N LEU A 287 -35.62 -5.62 18.20
CA LEU A 287 -35.85 -4.42 17.41
C LEU A 287 -37.30 -3.94 17.49
N GLU A 288 -38.27 -4.84 17.40
CA GLU A 288 -39.70 -4.53 17.44
C GLU A 288 -40.13 -3.97 18.80
N GLN A 289 -39.58 -4.52 19.88
CA GLN A 289 -39.80 -4.02 21.25
C GLN A 289 -38.88 -2.84 21.60
N ASP A 290 -38.05 -2.37 20.66
CA ASP A 290 -37.11 -1.27 20.83
C ASP A 290 -36.16 -1.45 22.03
N LEU A 291 -35.70 -2.69 22.29
CA LEU A 291 -34.91 -3.07 23.48
C LEU A 291 -33.40 -2.98 23.26
N LEU A 292 -32.91 -3.17 22.04
CA LEU A 292 -31.48 -3.09 21.72
C LEU A 292 -31.08 -1.64 21.41
N ASP A 293 -30.30 -1.02 22.27
CA ASP A 293 -29.89 0.39 22.18
C ASP A 293 -28.61 0.59 21.38
N ALA A 294 -27.60 -0.26 21.60
CA ALA A 294 -26.35 -0.19 20.85
C ALA A 294 -25.68 -1.56 20.66
N VAL A 295 -24.86 -1.66 19.61
CA VAL A 295 -23.96 -2.77 19.31
C VAL A 295 -22.55 -2.20 19.18
N VAL A 296 -21.64 -2.61 20.05
CA VAL A 296 -20.27 -2.10 20.10
C VAL A 296 -19.30 -3.22 19.73
N ALA A 297 -18.56 -3.05 18.63
CA ALA A 297 -17.47 -3.97 18.26
C ALA A 297 -16.19 -3.60 18.99
N LEU A 298 -15.63 -4.55 19.75
CA LEU A 298 -14.47 -4.32 20.62
C LEU A 298 -13.17 -4.82 19.97
N PRO A 299 -12.00 -4.29 20.36
CA PRO A 299 -10.71 -4.87 20.03
C PRO A 299 -10.62 -6.35 20.41
N GLU A 300 -9.92 -7.14 19.58
CA GLU A 300 -9.55 -8.51 19.94
C GLU A 300 -8.52 -8.53 21.07
N GLY A 301 -8.56 -9.55 21.92
CA GLY A 301 -7.56 -9.73 22.99
C GLY A 301 -7.78 -8.88 24.25
N LEU A 302 -8.96 -8.25 24.39
CA LEU A 302 -9.38 -7.59 25.63
C LEU A 302 -9.82 -8.56 26.72
N SER A 303 -10.34 -9.74 26.35
CA SER A 303 -10.63 -10.78 27.34
C SER A 303 -9.33 -11.45 27.76
N ALA A 304 -9.23 -11.78 29.05
CA ALA A 304 -8.11 -12.56 29.59
C ALA A 304 -8.12 -14.02 29.10
N ASN A 305 -9.30 -14.54 28.72
CA ASN A 305 -9.53 -15.96 28.48
C ASN A 305 -9.51 -16.32 26.99
N THR A 306 -9.69 -15.34 26.10
CA THR A 306 -9.80 -15.59 24.66
C THR A 306 -9.27 -14.45 23.81
N SER A 307 -8.71 -14.81 22.64
CA SER A 307 -8.40 -13.87 21.56
C SER A 307 -9.56 -13.67 20.58
N ILE A 308 -10.71 -14.29 20.83
CA ILE A 308 -11.93 -14.07 20.03
C ILE A 308 -12.32 -12.58 20.12
N ARG A 309 -12.82 -12.05 19.00
CA ARG A 309 -13.40 -10.71 18.95
C ARG A 309 -14.70 -10.67 19.74
N LEU A 310 -14.81 -9.69 20.63
CA LEU A 310 -15.99 -9.49 21.46
C LEU A 310 -16.82 -8.31 20.99
N PHE A 311 -18.09 -8.35 21.37
CA PHE A 311 -19.07 -7.28 21.16
C PHE A 311 -19.77 -6.99 22.49
N ALA A 312 -20.12 -5.73 22.71
CA ALA A 312 -21.07 -5.36 23.76
C ALA A 312 -22.44 -5.05 23.14
N LEU A 313 -23.45 -5.78 23.59
CA LEU A 313 -24.85 -5.46 23.32
C LEU A 313 -25.37 -4.61 24.47
N VAL A 314 -25.85 -3.41 24.15
CA VAL A 314 -26.39 -2.46 25.12
C VAL A 314 -27.90 -2.48 25.00
N PHE A 315 -28.58 -2.72 26.12
CA PHE A 315 -30.03 -2.82 26.20
C PHE A 315 -30.63 -1.62 26.92
N SER A 316 -31.82 -1.22 26.51
CA SER A 316 -32.65 -0.27 27.25
C SER A 316 -34.11 -0.43 26.84
N ASN A 317 -35.00 -0.54 27.82
CA ASN A 317 -36.45 -0.48 27.61
C ASN A 317 -37.01 0.96 27.82
N GLY A 318 -36.12 1.94 27.98
CA GLY A 318 -36.42 3.34 28.27
C GLY A 318 -35.59 4.31 27.41
N LYS A 319 -35.54 4.09 26.09
CA LYS A 319 -34.68 4.87 25.18
C LYS A 319 -35.09 6.35 25.10
N PRO A 320 -34.12 7.29 25.01
CA PRO A 320 -34.40 8.70 24.78
C PRO A 320 -35.05 8.91 23.41
N LYS A 321 -35.89 9.95 23.28
CA LYS A 321 -36.68 10.23 22.07
C LYS A 321 -35.86 10.20 20.77
N ALA A 322 -34.64 10.73 20.80
CA ALA A 322 -33.76 10.79 19.63
C ALA A 322 -33.29 9.41 19.11
N ARG A 323 -33.40 8.35 19.92
CA ARG A 323 -32.91 6.99 19.61
C ARG A 323 -34.01 5.92 19.56
N ARG A 324 -35.28 6.31 19.70
CA ARG A 324 -36.39 5.37 19.57
C ARG A 324 -36.41 4.70 18.20
N ARG A 325 -36.68 3.40 18.18
CA ARG A 325 -36.70 2.51 17.00
C ARG A 325 -35.41 2.50 16.20
N LYS A 326 -34.29 2.77 16.88
CA LYS A 326 -32.96 2.85 16.30
C LYS A 326 -31.95 2.12 17.18
N VAL A 327 -30.89 1.65 16.55
CA VAL A 327 -29.74 0.99 17.17
C VAL A 327 -28.48 1.76 16.81
N GLN A 328 -27.66 2.08 17.80
CA GLN A 328 -26.35 2.69 17.58
C GLN A 328 -25.29 1.60 17.36
N PHE A 329 -24.61 1.62 16.23
CA PHE A 329 -23.44 0.78 15.96
C PHE A 329 -22.17 1.59 16.23
N ILE A 330 -21.24 1.02 17.00
CA ILE A 330 -19.99 1.67 17.40
C ILE A 330 -18.83 0.69 17.11
N ASP A 331 -17.85 1.10 16.29
CA ASP A 331 -16.70 0.29 15.92
C ASP A 331 -15.42 0.78 16.60
N LEU A 332 -15.05 0.09 17.69
CA LEU A 332 -13.86 0.39 18.48
C LEU A 332 -12.69 -0.57 18.20
N ARG A 333 -12.77 -1.43 17.18
CA ARG A 333 -11.78 -2.49 16.94
C ARG A 333 -10.34 -1.98 16.83
N GLY A 334 -10.16 -0.76 16.34
CA GLY A 334 -8.84 -0.12 16.19
C GLY A 334 -8.32 0.61 17.43
N PHE A 335 -9.08 0.67 18.52
CA PHE A 335 -8.78 1.49 19.70
C PHE A 335 -8.22 0.67 20.86
N TYR A 336 -6.96 0.27 20.76
CA TYR A 336 -6.29 -0.52 21.79
C TYR A 336 -4.82 -0.15 21.94
N GLU A 337 -4.26 -0.55 23.08
CA GLU A 337 -2.83 -0.56 23.34
C GLU A 337 -2.36 -2.01 23.51
N ASP A 338 -1.27 -2.40 22.84
CA ASP A 338 -0.69 -3.73 23.00
C ASP A 338 0.06 -3.85 24.34
N VAL A 339 -0.25 -4.90 25.09
CA VAL A 339 0.38 -5.17 26.39
C VAL A 339 1.64 -6.02 26.19
N ARG A 340 2.81 -5.43 26.42
CA ARG A 340 4.12 -6.10 26.25
C ARG A 340 4.50 -7.09 27.37
N SER A 341 3.62 -7.36 28.33
CA SER A 341 3.94 -8.12 29.58
C SER A 341 3.27 -9.50 29.63
N ARG A 342 3.66 -10.36 30.60
CA ARG A 342 3.03 -11.67 30.89
C ARG A 342 1.59 -11.58 31.46
N ARG A 343 0.82 -10.54 31.12
CA ARG A 343 -0.60 -10.44 31.50
C ARG A 343 -1.44 -11.37 30.62
N LEU A 344 -2.58 -11.81 31.15
CA LEU A 344 -3.53 -12.65 30.41
C LEU A 344 -4.23 -11.86 29.30
N GLU A 345 -4.58 -10.60 29.56
CA GLU A 345 -5.02 -9.64 28.54
C GLU A 345 -3.85 -9.31 27.61
N ARG A 346 -4.04 -9.47 26.29
CA ARG A 346 -3.03 -9.13 25.28
C ARG A 346 -3.07 -7.65 24.92
N ARG A 347 -4.23 -7.03 25.09
CA ARG A 347 -4.52 -5.64 24.74
C ARG A 347 -5.36 -4.98 25.82
N THR A 348 -5.19 -3.68 25.98
CA THR A 348 -6.04 -2.85 26.83
C THR A 348 -6.87 -1.90 25.99
N ILE A 349 -8.10 -1.65 26.42
CA ILE A 349 -8.95 -0.62 25.81
C ILE A 349 -8.31 0.76 26.07
N SER A 350 -8.19 1.58 25.02
CA SER A 350 -7.63 2.93 25.13
C SER A 350 -8.66 3.93 25.67
N ASP A 351 -8.20 5.00 26.34
CA ASP A 351 -9.08 6.06 26.84
C ASP A 351 -9.86 6.73 25.70
N ALA A 352 -9.24 6.91 24.53
CA ALA A 352 -9.91 7.41 23.32
C ALA A 352 -11.08 6.52 22.87
N ALA A 353 -11.03 5.21 23.14
CA ALA A 353 -12.15 4.31 22.86
C ALA A 353 -13.33 4.59 23.80
N LEU A 354 -13.05 4.81 25.08
CA LEU A 354 -14.05 5.11 26.10
C LEU A 354 -14.70 6.46 25.83
N ASP A 355 -13.91 7.46 25.42
CA ASP A 355 -14.42 8.77 24.99
C ASP A 355 -15.35 8.65 23.78
N GLU A 356 -14.94 7.90 22.74
CA GLU A 356 -15.75 7.69 21.55
C GLU A 356 -17.04 6.90 21.85
N LEU A 357 -16.96 5.90 22.73
CA LEU A 357 -18.11 5.15 23.24
C LEU A 357 -19.09 6.08 23.95
N SER A 358 -18.62 6.80 24.97
CA SER A 358 -19.45 7.71 25.76
C SER A 358 -20.08 8.81 24.91
N ARG A 359 -19.31 9.41 24.01
CA ARG A 359 -19.80 10.42 23.05
C ARG A 359 -20.87 9.83 22.14
N SER A 360 -20.65 8.64 21.58
CA SER A 360 -21.59 7.96 20.68
C SER A 360 -22.92 7.62 21.35
N LEU A 361 -22.87 7.18 22.61
CA LEU A 361 -24.07 6.89 23.38
C LEU A 361 -24.85 8.17 23.72
N LYS A 362 -24.17 9.25 24.11
CA LYS A 362 -24.81 10.55 24.40
C LYS A 362 -25.35 11.26 23.16
N GLN A 363 -24.62 11.20 22.05
CA GLN A 363 -24.91 11.93 20.82
C GLN A 363 -24.94 10.98 19.62
N PRO A 364 -26.13 10.66 19.07
CA PRO A 364 -26.26 9.75 17.93
C PRO A 364 -25.79 10.37 16.59
N LYS A 365 -25.05 11.48 16.62
CA LYS A 365 -24.49 12.07 15.40
C LYS A 365 -23.42 11.11 14.82
N PRO A 366 -23.47 10.82 13.51
CA PRO A 366 -22.58 9.86 12.90
C PRO A 366 -21.13 10.34 12.90
N THR A 367 -20.20 9.42 13.13
CA THR A 367 -18.74 9.58 13.00
C THR A 367 -18.19 8.45 12.12
N PRO A 368 -16.88 8.43 11.79
CA PRO A 368 -16.28 7.27 11.13
C PRO A 368 -16.45 5.95 11.90
N TYR A 369 -16.64 6.02 13.22
CA TYR A 369 -16.73 4.88 14.14
C TYR A 369 -18.12 4.69 14.75
N SER A 370 -19.08 5.54 14.44
CA SER A 370 -20.42 5.53 15.07
C SER A 370 -21.50 5.81 14.04
N ARG A 371 -22.47 4.92 13.90
CA ARG A 371 -23.59 5.05 12.95
C ARG A 371 -24.88 4.55 13.58
N THR A 372 -25.98 5.17 13.20
CA THR A 372 -27.31 4.74 13.64
C THR A 372 -28.00 3.95 12.53
N ALA A 373 -28.60 2.82 12.86
CA ALA A 373 -29.41 2.00 11.97
C ALA A 373 -30.84 1.87 12.50
N SER A 374 -31.81 1.89 11.59
CA SER A 374 -33.21 1.56 11.87
C SER A 374 -33.43 0.04 11.79
N ALA A 375 -34.58 -0.44 12.28
CA ALA A 375 -34.90 -1.87 12.19
C ALA A 375 -34.86 -2.39 10.74
N SER A 376 -35.36 -1.61 9.77
CA SER A 376 -35.35 -1.99 8.36
C SER A 376 -33.94 -2.10 7.77
N ASP A 377 -32.98 -1.34 8.28
CA ASP A 377 -31.58 -1.41 7.85
C ASP A 377 -30.89 -2.71 8.33
N LEU A 378 -31.48 -3.40 9.31
CA LEU A 378 -30.98 -4.63 9.94
C LEU A 378 -31.79 -5.87 9.52
N SER A 379 -32.78 -5.68 8.67
CA SER A 379 -33.61 -6.74 8.10
C SER A 379 -33.15 -7.08 6.70
N PHE A 380 -32.96 -8.38 6.46
CA PHE A 380 -32.43 -8.92 5.22
C PHE A 380 -33.33 -10.03 4.70
N ARG A 381 -33.22 -10.31 3.42
CA ARG A 381 -33.73 -11.51 2.76
C ARG A 381 -32.59 -12.26 2.11
N ARG A 382 -32.68 -13.59 2.05
CA ARG A 382 -31.74 -14.37 1.25
C ARG A 382 -32.27 -14.44 -0.18
N VAL A 383 -31.40 -14.08 -1.12
CA VAL A 383 -31.65 -14.28 -2.55
C VAL A 383 -30.67 -15.33 -3.07
N SER A 384 -31.15 -16.16 -4.00
CA SER A 384 -30.34 -17.06 -4.79
C SER A 384 -29.88 -16.31 -6.03
N VAL A 385 -28.58 -16.16 -6.20
CA VAL A 385 -27.96 -15.59 -7.39
C VAL A 385 -27.40 -16.71 -8.27
N MET A 386 -27.87 -16.79 -9.50
CA MET A 386 -27.41 -17.74 -10.50
C MET A 386 -26.83 -16.98 -11.68
N HIS A 387 -25.54 -17.16 -11.91
CA HIS A 387 -24.87 -16.61 -13.09
C HIS A 387 -25.08 -17.55 -14.29
N ASP A 388 -25.11 -16.98 -15.49
CA ASP A 388 -25.06 -17.70 -16.77
C ASP A 388 -23.66 -18.30 -17.06
N THR A 389 -22.68 -17.98 -16.20
CA THR A 389 -21.31 -18.53 -16.20
C THR A 389 -21.31 -19.97 -15.70
N THR A 390 -20.65 -20.88 -16.43
CA THR A 390 -20.50 -22.27 -15.95
C THR A 390 -19.39 -22.39 -14.91
N ALA A 391 -19.61 -23.19 -13.87
CA ALA A 391 -18.59 -23.48 -12.87
C ALA A 391 -18.47 -24.98 -12.62
N ALA A 392 -17.24 -25.48 -12.52
CA ALA A 392 -16.99 -26.90 -12.34
C ALA A 392 -15.71 -27.17 -11.54
N ILE A 393 -15.63 -28.37 -10.94
CA ILE A 393 -14.40 -28.96 -10.36
C ILE A 393 -13.65 -29.77 -11.45
N GLY A 394 -13.98 -29.58 -12.73
CA GLY A 394 -13.50 -30.36 -13.89
C GLY A 394 -14.15 -29.91 -15.20
N LYS A 395 -14.04 -30.72 -16.27
CA LYS A 395 -14.42 -30.43 -17.69
C LYS A 395 -15.45 -29.28 -17.94
N PRO A 396 -15.21 -28.43 -18.97
CA PRO A 396 -16.23 -27.51 -19.49
C PRO A 396 -17.53 -28.26 -19.84
N GLY A 397 -18.66 -27.80 -19.30
CA GLY A 397 -19.99 -28.33 -19.64
C GLY A 397 -20.57 -29.44 -18.74
N GLN A 398 -19.87 -29.90 -17.68
CA GLN A 398 -20.42 -30.85 -16.69
C GLN A 398 -20.55 -30.26 -15.27
N GLY A 399 -20.75 -28.95 -15.16
CA GLY A 399 -20.75 -28.22 -13.88
C GLY A 399 -22.13 -27.95 -13.30
N HIS A 400 -22.31 -28.26 -12.00
CA HIS A 400 -23.37 -27.66 -11.19
C HIS A 400 -23.01 -26.18 -10.97
N VAL A 401 -23.77 -25.24 -11.54
CA VAL A 401 -23.60 -23.81 -11.27
C VAL A 401 -23.94 -23.58 -9.80
N PRO A 402 -22.98 -23.17 -8.94
CA PRO A 402 -23.28 -22.91 -7.55
C PRO A 402 -24.20 -21.70 -7.47
N SER A 403 -25.42 -21.90 -7.00
CA SER A 403 -26.27 -20.78 -6.56
C SER A 403 -25.57 -20.10 -5.39
N LEU A 404 -25.37 -18.79 -5.50
CA LEU A 404 -24.89 -17.97 -4.40
C LEU A 404 -26.06 -17.45 -3.60
N THR A 405 -26.17 -17.90 -2.36
CA THR A 405 -27.08 -17.29 -1.40
C THR A 405 -26.47 -15.99 -0.88
N ILE A 406 -27.08 -14.85 -1.21
CA ILE A 406 -26.64 -13.51 -0.79
C ILE A 406 -27.73 -12.84 0.05
N LEU A 407 -27.31 -12.09 1.07
CA LEU A 407 -28.20 -11.29 1.90
C LEU A 407 -28.47 -9.94 1.24
N VAL A 408 -29.73 -9.62 0.99
CA VAL A 408 -30.16 -8.34 0.42
C VAL A 408 -30.99 -7.58 1.45
N PRO A 409 -30.72 -6.28 1.70
CA PRO A 409 -31.57 -5.48 2.58
C PRO A 409 -33.02 -5.49 2.11
N VAL A 410 -33.97 -5.65 3.02
CA VAL A 410 -35.40 -5.64 2.66
C VAL A 410 -35.87 -4.29 2.13
N THR A 411 -35.12 -3.21 2.40
CA THR A 411 -35.36 -1.86 1.91
C THR A 411 -35.07 -1.68 0.41
N SER A 412 -34.32 -2.61 -0.21
CA SER A 412 -33.95 -2.54 -1.62
C SER A 412 -34.73 -3.57 -2.43
N SER A 413 -35.29 -3.18 -3.58
CA SER A 413 -35.84 -4.16 -4.53
C SER A 413 -34.73 -5.04 -5.10
N ILE A 414 -35.05 -6.28 -5.48
CA ILE A 414 -34.06 -7.21 -6.06
C ILE A 414 -33.45 -6.62 -7.32
N GLU A 415 -34.27 -6.01 -8.18
CA GLU A 415 -33.80 -5.41 -9.43
C GLU A 415 -32.85 -4.24 -9.17
N THR A 416 -33.20 -3.33 -8.26
CA THR A 416 -32.34 -2.19 -7.91
C THR A 416 -31.03 -2.68 -7.28
N TRP A 417 -31.09 -3.66 -6.38
CA TRP A 417 -29.89 -4.25 -5.78
C TRP A 417 -29.01 -4.96 -6.82
N ARG A 418 -29.61 -5.78 -7.69
CA ARG A 418 -28.91 -6.52 -8.75
C ARG A 418 -28.22 -5.56 -9.70
N ASN A 419 -28.93 -4.57 -10.22
CA ASN A 419 -28.40 -3.64 -11.22
C ASN A 419 -27.35 -2.69 -10.61
N ALA A 420 -27.39 -2.46 -9.29
CA ALA A 420 -26.32 -1.73 -8.59
C ALA A 420 -25.09 -2.61 -8.31
N ARG A 421 -25.27 -3.92 -8.14
CA ARG A 421 -24.20 -4.88 -7.83
C ARG A 421 -23.48 -5.42 -9.07
N TYR A 422 -24.21 -5.59 -10.17
CA TYR A 422 -23.76 -6.19 -11.43
C TYR A 422 -24.04 -5.24 -12.60
N VAL A 423 -22.97 -4.82 -13.27
CA VAL A 423 -22.97 -3.73 -14.25
C VAL A 423 -22.91 -4.24 -15.70
N THR A 424 -22.27 -5.38 -15.96
CA THR A 424 -22.01 -5.84 -17.34
C THR A 424 -22.92 -6.98 -17.75
N THR A 425 -22.96 -8.06 -16.98
CA THR A 425 -23.83 -9.22 -17.21
C THR A 425 -24.60 -9.52 -15.92
N PRO A 426 -25.79 -8.92 -15.71
CA PRO A 426 -26.59 -9.17 -14.52
C PRO A 426 -27.03 -10.65 -14.44
N PRO A 427 -26.86 -11.31 -13.28
CA PRO A 427 -27.31 -12.69 -13.08
C PRO A 427 -28.83 -12.78 -12.87
N ASP A 428 -29.35 -14.01 -12.90
CA ASP A 428 -30.70 -14.30 -12.44
C ASP A 428 -30.73 -14.31 -10.91
N VAL A 429 -31.72 -13.62 -10.34
CA VAL A 429 -31.87 -13.47 -8.89
C VAL A 429 -33.28 -13.82 -8.49
N SER A 430 -33.42 -14.77 -7.57
CA SER A 430 -34.72 -15.20 -7.03
C SER A 430 -34.73 -15.16 -5.50
N ASP A 431 -35.88 -14.85 -4.91
CA ASP A 431 -36.06 -14.92 -3.45
C ASP A 431 -35.97 -16.38 -2.99
N VAL A 432 -35.24 -16.61 -1.89
CA VAL A 432 -35.32 -17.87 -1.15
C VAL A 432 -36.54 -17.79 -0.24
N ALA A 433 -37.40 -18.81 -0.26
CA ALA A 433 -38.61 -18.85 0.58
C ALA A 433 -38.27 -18.76 2.08
N ASN A 434 -39.11 -18.09 2.87
CA ASN A 434 -38.95 -17.91 4.33
C ASN A 434 -37.57 -17.36 4.75
N SER A 435 -36.99 -16.48 3.94
CA SER A 435 -35.60 -16.02 4.11
C SER A 435 -35.43 -14.70 4.84
N GLN A 436 -36.52 -14.08 5.30
CA GLN A 436 -36.40 -12.86 6.10
C GLN A 436 -35.65 -13.18 7.39
N LEU A 437 -34.61 -12.39 7.64
CA LEU A 437 -33.79 -12.51 8.82
C LEU A 437 -33.29 -11.16 9.29
N THR A 438 -33.13 -11.05 10.59
CA THR A 438 -32.54 -9.88 11.25
C THR A 438 -31.11 -10.22 11.64
N MET A 439 -30.18 -9.30 11.42
CA MET A 439 -28.77 -9.40 11.82
C MET A 439 -28.26 -8.10 12.39
N PHE A 440 -27.28 -8.20 13.29
CA PHE A 440 -26.56 -7.05 13.85
C PHE A 440 -25.15 -6.97 13.25
N ASP A 441 -25.08 -6.93 11.92
CA ASP A 441 -23.82 -6.92 11.18
C ASP A 441 -23.15 -5.54 11.23
N VAL A 442 -22.21 -5.40 12.17
CA VAL A 442 -21.44 -4.16 12.35
C VAL A 442 -20.71 -3.78 11.08
N ASP A 443 -20.06 -4.75 10.43
CA ASP A 443 -19.28 -4.49 9.22
C ASP A 443 -20.16 -3.92 8.12
N ARG A 444 -21.36 -4.45 7.91
CA ARG A 444 -22.30 -3.96 6.90
C ARG A 444 -22.85 -2.57 7.19
N VAL A 445 -23.01 -2.20 8.47
CA VAL A 445 -23.44 -0.84 8.85
C VAL A 445 -22.36 0.20 8.50
N PHE A 446 -21.08 -0.16 8.62
CA PHE A 446 -19.95 0.71 8.29
C PHE A 446 -19.51 0.62 6.82
N ARG A 447 -19.59 -0.57 6.20
CA ARG A 447 -19.34 -0.80 4.77
C ARG A 447 -20.52 -0.28 3.97
N THR A 448 -20.30 0.80 3.23
CA THR A 448 -21.17 1.05 2.08
C THR A 448 -20.86 -0.01 1.02
N ASP A 449 -21.86 -0.56 0.33
CA ASP A 449 -21.68 -1.33 -0.92
C ASP A 449 -20.96 -0.53 -2.03
N ARG A 450 -20.53 0.71 -1.73
CA ARG A 450 -19.71 1.54 -2.60
C ARG A 450 -18.31 0.95 -2.71
N PRO A 451 -17.74 0.92 -3.92
CA PRO A 451 -16.39 0.46 -4.12
C PRO A 451 -15.38 1.29 -3.29
N PRO A 452 -14.22 0.72 -2.93
CA PRO A 452 -13.15 1.45 -2.24
C PRO A 452 -12.84 2.78 -2.91
N ARG A 453 -12.40 3.78 -2.14
CA ARG A 453 -12.13 5.14 -2.66
C ARG A 453 -11.28 5.13 -3.93
N ALA A 454 -10.23 4.30 -3.96
CA ALA A 454 -9.36 4.17 -5.13
C ALA A 454 -10.10 3.71 -6.41
N LEU A 455 -11.11 2.83 -6.28
CA LEU A 455 -11.96 2.46 -7.42
C LEU A 455 -12.93 3.59 -7.81
N ARG A 456 -13.45 4.34 -6.82
CA ARG A 456 -14.32 5.50 -7.09
C ARG A 456 -13.59 6.61 -7.85
N ASP A 457 -12.31 6.83 -7.54
CA ASP A 457 -11.49 7.80 -8.26
C ASP A 457 -11.31 7.38 -9.73
N LEU A 458 -11.16 6.09 -10.02
CA LEU A 458 -11.16 5.56 -11.40
C LEU A 458 -12.53 5.65 -12.07
N THR A 459 -13.62 5.50 -11.31
CA THR A 459 -14.98 5.73 -11.84
C THR A 459 -15.21 7.18 -12.25
N GLN A 460 -14.58 8.15 -11.59
CA GLN A 460 -14.60 9.55 -12.04
C GLN A 460 -13.90 9.75 -13.40
N HIS A 461 -12.99 8.84 -13.76
CA HIS A 461 -12.33 8.80 -15.08
C HIS A 461 -13.08 7.93 -16.11
N GLY A 462 -14.34 7.57 -15.82
CA GLY A 462 -15.21 6.81 -16.72
C GLY A 462 -15.06 5.28 -16.64
N TRP A 463 -14.21 4.75 -15.75
CA TRP A 463 -14.02 3.30 -15.62
C TRP A 463 -15.17 2.68 -14.81
N LYS A 464 -15.76 1.61 -15.33
CA LYS A 464 -16.78 0.85 -14.61
C LYS A 464 -16.13 0.01 -13.50
N THR A 465 -16.92 -0.43 -12.52
CA THR A 465 -16.50 -1.47 -11.58
C THR A 465 -17.37 -2.70 -11.81
N ALA A 466 -16.75 -3.84 -12.09
CA ALA A 466 -17.43 -5.11 -12.32
C ALA A 466 -16.88 -6.20 -11.39
N ARG A 467 -17.59 -7.31 -11.26
CA ARG A 467 -17.17 -8.51 -10.52
C ARG A 467 -16.60 -9.54 -11.48
N LEU A 468 -15.66 -10.36 -11.02
CA LEU A 468 -15.04 -11.39 -11.87
C LEU A 468 -16.07 -12.34 -12.47
N THR A 469 -17.14 -12.68 -11.73
CA THR A 469 -18.24 -13.54 -12.20
C THR A 469 -18.97 -12.97 -13.42
N GLU A 470 -19.06 -11.65 -13.57
CA GLU A 470 -19.69 -10.99 -14.73
C GLU A 470 -18.80 -10.99 -15.98
N LEU A 471 -17.49 -11.08 -15.77
CA LEU A 471 -16.47 -11.05 -16.82
C LEU A 471 -16.06 -12.45 -17.25
N ALA A 472 -16.44 -13.48 -16.49
CA ALA A 472 -16.14 -14.87 -16.78
C ALA A 472 -17.24 -15.51 -17.63
N GLN A 473 -16.86 -16.31 -18.61
CA GLN A 473 -17.74 -17.26 -19.29
C GLN A 473 -17.73 -18.59 -18.54
N HIS A 474 -16.55 -19.07 -18.14
CA HIS A 474 -16.37 -20.31 -17.37
C HIS A 474 -15.34 -20.09 -16.26
N ILE A 475 -15.60 -20.62 -15.06
CA ILE A 475 -14.64 -20.65 -13.95
C ILE A 475 -14.46 -22.09 -13.48
N CYS A 476 -13.23 -22.59 -13.51
CA CYS A 476 -12.87 -23.88 -12.96
C CYS A 476 -12.03 -23.69 -11.69
N TYR A 477 -12.45 -24.31 -10.59
CA TYR A 477 -11.63 -24.36 -9.37
C TYR A 477 -10.69 -25.56 -9.44
N VAL A 478 -9.38 -25.31 -9.30
CA VAL A 478 -8.36 -26.35 -9.29
C VAL A 478 -7.71 -26.43 -7.90
N PRO A 479 -7.76 -27.59 -7.23
CA PRO A 479 -7.15 -27.78 -5.91
C PRO A 479 -5.62 -27.77 -5.98
N SER A 480 -4.94 -27.67 -4.83
CA SER A 480 -3.47 -27.67 -4.76
C SER A 480 -2.83 -28.94 -5.33
N ALA A 481 -1.54 -28.90 -5.65
CA ALA A 481 -0.74 -30.02 -6.17
C ALA A 481 -0.78 -31.33 -5.34
N LYS A 482 -1.19 -31.26 -4.08
CA LYS A 482 -1.38 -32.45 -3.21
C LYS A 482 -2.65 -33.25 -3.52
N ALA A 483 -3.58 -32.70 -4.29
CA ALA A 483 -4.83 -33.36 -4.62
C ALA A 483 -4.63 -34.32 -5.80
N ALA A 484 -5.06 -35.58 -5.65
CA ALA A 484 -4.80 -36.64 -6.63
C ALA A 484 -5.50 -36.41 -7.99
N ASP A 485 -6.60 -35.67 -8.00
CA ASP A 485 -7.41 -35.33 -9.16
C ASP A 485 -6.87 -34.14 -9.96
N ARG A 486 -5.94 -33.34 -9.41
CA ARG A 486 -5.45 -32.10 -10.05
C ARG A 486 -4.95 -32.31 -11.50
N PRO A 487 -4.14 -33.32 -11.84
CA PRO A 487 -3.67 -33.49 -13.21
C PRO A 487 -4.82 -33.71 -14.21
N ALA A 488 -5.85 -34.47 -13.80
CA ALA A 488 -7.03 -34.69 -14.62
C ALA A 488 -7.85 -33.39 -14.79
N ILE A 489 -7.95 -32.58 -13.74
CA ILE A 489 -8.64 -31.28 -13.77
C ILE A 489 -7.90 -30.31 -14.70
N LEU A 490 -6.58 -30.17 -14.57
CA LEU A 490 -5.76 -29.30 -15.43
C LEU A 490 -5.82 -29.74 -16.89
N SER A 491 -5.69 -31.04 -17.16
CA SER A 491 -5.82 -31.57 -18.52
C SER A 491 -7.21 -31.29 -19.11
N SER A 492 -8.26 -31.28 -18.28
CA SER A 492 -9.61 -30.95 -18.72
C SER A 492 -9.86 -29.46 -18.97
N ALA A 493 -9.03 -28.58 -18.39
CA ALA A 493 -9.08 -27.13 -18.55
C ALA A 493 -8.06 -26.59 -19.57
N SER A 494 -7.26 -27.46 -20.17
CA SER A 494 -6.21 -27.16 -21.15
C SER A 494 -6.79 -27.03 -22.57
N GLY A 495 -6.10 -26.33 -23.47
CA GLY A 495 -6.46 -26.18 -24.88
C GLY A 495 -6.81 -24.76 -25.33
N GLU A 496 -7.23 -23.88 -24.42
CA GLU A 496 -7.43 -22.46 -24.69
C GLU A 496 -6.73 -21.59 -23.62
N PRO A 497 -6.11 -20.46 -24.02
CA PRO A 497 -5.53 -19.53 -23.06
C PRO A 497 -6.60 -19.01 -22.09
N ALA A 498 -6.33 -19.13 -20.80
CA ALA A 498 -7.23 -18.68 -19.73
C ALA A 498 -6.48 -17.79 -18.75
N LEU A 499 -7.24 -16.98 -18.00
CA LEU A 499 -6.72 -16.30 -16.82
C LEU A 499 -6.58 -17.33 -15.69
N ILE A 500 -5.37 -17.50 -15.17
CA ILE A 500 -5.07 -18.35 -14.03
C ILE A 500 -4.85 -17.45 -12.82
N LEU A 501 -5.79 -17.53 -11.88
CA LEU A 501 -5.84 -16.68 -10.70
C LEU A 501 -5.59 -17.52 -9.44
N PRO A 502 -4.42 -17.41 -8.80
CA PRO A 502 -4.19 -18.02 -7.50
C PRO A 502 -5.11 -17.45 -6.43
N ILE A 503 -5.59 -18.32 -5.54
CA ILE A 503 -6.38 -17.90 -4.38
C ILE A 503 -5.54 -17.02 -3.45
N GLU A 504 -4.26 -17.35 -3.27
CA GLU A 504 -3.31 -16.57 -2.50
C GLU A 504 -2.96 -15.24 -3.19
N PRO A 505 -3.30 -14.05 -2.62
CA PRO A 505 -3.16 -12.77 -3.31
C PRO A 505 -1.72 -12.33 -3.62
N HIS A 506 -0.74 -12.89 -2.90
CA HIS A 506 0.67 -12.57 -3.10
C HIS A 506 1.28 -13.29 -4.33
N LEU A 507 0.57 -14.29 -4.88
CA LEU A 507 0.96 -14.96 -6.12
C LEU A 507 0.35 -14.25 -7.32
N ASP A 508 1.10 -14.24 -8.41
CA ASP A 508 0.72 -13.51 -9.63
C ASP A 508 -0.37 -14.28 -10.38
N ALA A 509 -1.39 -13.54 -10.82
CA ALA A 509 -2.28 -13.99 -11.86
C ALA A 509 -1.54 -13.97 -13.20
N VAL A 510 -1.75 -15.00 -14.01
CA VAL A 510 -1.08 -15.16 -15.31
C VAL A 510 -2.10 -15.58 -16.36
N THR A 511 -1.72 -15.47 -17.62
CA THR A 511 -2.49 -15.98 -18.76
C THR A 511 -1.70 -17.05 -19.48
N GLY A 512 -2.39 -18.05 -20.03
CA GLY A 512 -1.76 -19.13 -20.79
C GLY A 512 -2.55 -20.42 -20.70
N ASP A 513 -1.94 -21.52 -21.16
CA ASP A 513 -2.53 -22.84 -20.99
C ASP A 513 -2.41 -23.27 -19.51
N PRO A 514 -3.53 -23.59 -18.83
CA PRO A 514 -3.51 -24.04 -17.44
C PRO A 514 -2.59 -25.24 -17.18
N ALA A 515 -2.38 -26.13 -18.14
CA ALA A 515 -1.47 -27.27 -17.96
C ALA A 515 0.02 -26.86 -17.92
N GLU A 516 0.38 -25.72 -18.50
CA GLU A 516 1.77 -25.26 -18.62
C GLU A 516 2.16 -24.26 -17.53
N VAL A 517 1.26 -23.34 -17.19
CA VAL A 517 1.57 -22.18 -16.36
C VAL A 517 0.91 -22.18 -14.97
N ALA A 518 0.10 -23.19 -14.64
CA ALA A 518 -0.55 -23.26 -13.33
C ALA A 518 0.44 -23.53 -12.18
N PRO A 519 0.50 -22.66 -11.14
CA PRO A 519 1.34 -22.90 -9.97
C PRO A 519 0.76 -24.01 -9.09
N ASP A 520 1.58 -24.64 -8.26
CA ASP A 520 1.20 -25.75 -7.35
C ASP A 520 0.08 -25.40 -6.34
N ASN A 521 -0.25 -24.13 -6.20
CA ASN A 521 -1.30 -23.61 -5.32
C ASN A 521 -2.72 -23.88 -5.83
N ARG A 522 -3.71 -23.51 -5.02
CA ARG A 522 -5.12 -23.49 -5.44
C ARG A 522 -5.35 -22.34 -6.39
N ILE A 523 -6.05 -22.59 -7.49
CA ILE A 523 -6.26 -21.58 -8.52
C ILE A 523 -7.71 -21.60 -9.01
N LEU A 524 -8.13 -20.46 -9.55
CA LEU A 524 -9.25 -20.33 -10.45
C LEU A 524 -8.71 -20.25 -11.88
N VAL A 525 -9.16 -21.12 -12.76
CA VAL A 525 -8.98 -21.01 -14.21
C VAL A 525 -10.21 -20.33 -14.76
N VAL A 526 -10.05 -19.15 -15.35
CA VAL A 526 -11.14 -18.28 -15.79
C VAL A 526 -11.04 -18.06 -17.28
N GLN A 527 -12.04 -18.55 -18.02
CA GLN A 527 -12.24 -18.13 -19.40
C GLN A 527 -13.05 -16.84 -19.40
N THR A 528 -12.50 -15.79 -20.01
CA THR A 528 -13.10 -14.45 -20.03
C THR A 528 -14.16 -14.32 -21.11
N ARG A 529 -15.12 -13.42 -20.89
CA ARG A 529 -16.03 -12.95 -21.94
C ARG A 529 -15.30 -11.88 -22.75
N ASP A 530 -14.77 -12.25 -23.91
CA ASP A 530 -13.95 -11.37 -24.74
C ASP A 530 -14.65 -10.08 -25.20
N LYS A 531 -15.99 -10.06 -25.17
CA LYS A 531 -16.81 -8.86 -25.40
C LYS A 531 -16.73 -7.81 -24.28
N HIS A 532 -16.24 -8.19 -23.10
CA HIS A 532 -16.23 -7.34 -21.89
C HIS A 532 -14.85 -7.17 -21.27
N ALA A 533 -14.00 -8.20 -21.33
CA ALA A 533 -12.70 -8.18 -20.66
C ALA A 533 -11.60 -8.84 -21.50
N ASP A 534 -10.40 -8.26 -21.45
CA ASP A 534 -9.16 -8.86 -21.97
C ASP A 534 -8.42 -9.60 -20.83
N ALA A 535 -8.04 -10.86 -21.05
CA ALA A 535 -7.46 -11.71 -20.00
C ALA A 535 -6.10 -11.19 -19.49
N ASP A 536 -5.27 -10.61 -20.37
CA ASP A 536 -3.96 -10.06 -20.00
C ASP A 536 -4.11 -8.76 -19.20
N TYR A 537 -5.09 -7.93 -19.57
CA TYR A 537 -5.48 -6.79 -18.75
C TYR A 537 -5.89 -7.23 -17.34
N LEU A 538 -6.75 -8.26 -17.23
CA LEU A 538 -7.18 -8.78 -15.93
C LEU A 538 -5.99 -9.28 -15.10
N ALA A 539 -5.07 -10.05 -15.70
CA ALA A 539 -3.87 -10.52 -15.01
C ALA A 539 -3.02 -9.35 -14.49
N GLY A 540 -2.72 -8.35 -15.33
CA GLY A 540 -1.97 -7.15 -14.94
C GLY A 540 -2.65 -6.35 -13.84
N TRP A 541 -3.96 -6.10 -13.97
CA TRP A 541 -4.76 -5.39 -12.98
C TRP A 541 -4.76 -6.10 -11.63
N LEU A 542 -5.01 -7.41 -11.63
CA LEU A 542 -5.08 -8.24 -10.42
C LEU A 542 -3.72 -8.40 -9.72
N ASN A 543 -2.62 -8.16 -10.43
CA ASN A 543 -1.25 -8.13 -9.90
C ASN A 543 -0.83 -6.77 -9.35
N SER A 544 -1.57 -5.70 -9.65
CA SER A 544 -1.32 -4.37 -9.10
C SER A 544 -1.49 -4.34 -7.56
N PRO A 545 -0.89 -3.36 -6.85
CA PRO A 545 -1.06 -3.23 -5.41
C PRO A 545 -2.53 -3.15 -4.96
N LEU A 546 -3.36 -2.43 -5.72
CA LEU A 546 -4.80 -2.34 -5.46
C LEU A 546 -5.51 -3.66 -5.78
N GLY A 547 -5.18 -4.30 -6.91
CA GLY A 547 -5.71 -5.60 -7.30
C GLY A 547 -5.47 -6.68 -6.25
N ARG A 548 -4.25 -6.76 -5.70
CA ARG A 548 -3.91 -7.69 -4.61
C ARG A 548 -4.67 -7.40 -3.32
N LYS A 549 -4.87 -6.11 -2.99
CA LYS A 549 -5.69 -5.72 -1.83
C LYS A 549 -7.14 -6.16 -2.00
N LEU A 550 -7.70 -6.02 -3.21
CA LEU A 550 -9.06 -6.46 -3.55
C LEU A 550 -9.17 -7.99 -3.54
N ARG A 551 -8.18 -8.71 -4.07
CA ARG A 551 -8.08 -10.18 -3.97
C ARG A 551 -8.04 -10.65 -2.52
N SER A 552 -7.24 -9.99 -1.68
CA SER A 552 -7.18 -10.31 -0.26
C SER A 552 -8.51 -10.08 0.46
N ALA A 553 -9.21 -8.99 0.14
CA ALA A 553 -10.52 -8.71 0.70
C ALA A 553 -11.58 -9.73 0.23
N ALA A 554 -11.56 -10.12 -1.05
CA ALA A 554 -12.50 -11.10 -1.61
C ALA A 554 -12.24 -12.54 -1.13
N ALA A 555 -10.98 -12.92 -0.93
CA ALA A 555 -10.63 -14.23 -0.37
C ALA A 555 -11.02 -14.37 1.12
N SER A 556 -11.27 -13.24 1.79
CA SER A 556 -11.69 -13.18 3.20
C SER A 556 -13.16 -12.76 3.38
N SER A 557 -13.90 -12.49 2.30
CA SER A 557 -15.31 -12.15 2.38
C SER A 557 -16.17 -13.42 2.44
N GLY A 558 -17.01 -13.52 3.47
CA GLY A 558 -17.98 -14.61 3.62
C GLY A 558 -17.82 -15.47 4.87
N SER A 559 -16.80 -15.25 5.71
CA SER A 559 -16.73 -15.81 7.06
C SER A 559 -16.08 -14.82 8.03
N ASP A 560 -16.69 -14.63 9.20
CA ASP A 560 -16.13 -13.87 10.33
C ASP A 560 -14.82 -14.46 10.91
N SER A 561 -14.36 -15.57 10.31
CA SER A 561 -13.13 -16.27 10.62
C SER A 561 -12.24 -16.33 9.38
N TYR A 562 -10.94 -16.12 9.57
CA TYR A 562 -9.92 -16.36 8.55
C TYR A 562 -10.10 -17.78 7.96
N VAL A 563 -10.52 -17.88 6.69
CA VAL A 563 -10.50 -19.16 5.98
C VAL A 563 -9.05 -19.45 5.66
N SER A 564 -8.47 -20.43 6.36
CA SER A 564 -7.17 -20.96 5.97
C SER A 564 -7.24 -21.37 4.49
N PRO A 565 -6.25 -21.01 3.65
CA PRO A 565 -6.19 -21.46 2.26
C PRO A 565 -6.35 -22.98 2.12
N ARG A 566 -6.06 -23.75 3.18
CA ARG A 566 -6.24 -25.21 3.22
C ARG A 566 -7.71 -25.67 3.21
N GLY A 567 -8.63 -24.86 3.72
CA GLY A 567 -10.07 -25.15 3.79
C GLY A 567 -10.88 -24.63 2.61
N PHE A 568 -10.22 -24.01 1.62
CA PHE A 568 -10.88 -23.38 0.47
C PHE A 568 -11.52 -24.42 -0.47
N ASN A 569 -12.83 -24.30 -0.72
CA ASN A 569 -13.62 -25.20 -1.59
C ASN A 569 -14.27 -24.45 -2.78
N LEU A 570 -14.97 -25.17 -3.67
CA LEU A 570 -15.61 -24.57 -4.86
C LEU A 570 -16.56 -23.42 -4.50
N THR A 571 -17.42 -23.60 -3.51
CA THR A 571 -18.39 -22.57 -3.08
C THR A 571 -17.69 -21.30 -2.59
N GLN A 572 -16.60 -21.46 -1.83
CA GLN A 572 -15.79 -20.32 -1.37
C GLN A 572 -15.04 -19.64 -2.52
N ALA A 573 -14.53 -20.41 -3.48
CA ALA A 573 -13.87 -19.87 -4.65
C ALA A 573 -14.84 -19.10 -5.56
N TRP A 574 -16.06 -19.59 -5.70
CA TRP A 574 -17.12 -18.92 -6.42
C TRP A 574 -17.58 -17.64 -5.71
N ARG A 575 -17.74 -17.67 -4.37
CA ARG A 575 -18.04 -16.47 -3.58
C ARG A 575 -16.91 -15.43 -3.66
N MET A 576 -15.65 -15.86 -3.62
CA MET A 576 -14.51 -14.97 -3.82
C MET A 576 -14.55 -14.33 -5.23
N ALA A 577 -14.86 -15.09 -6.27
CA ALA A 577 -14.98 -14.55 -7.62
C ALA A 577 -16.12 -13.51 -7.71
N ASP A 578 -17.25 -13.76 -7.05
CA ASP A 578 -18.35 -12.79 -6.99
C ASP A 578 -17.96 -11.54 -6.19
N ASP A 579 -17.23 -11.67 -5.09
CA ASP A 579 -16.82 -10.53 -4.26
C ASP A 579 -15.60 -9.75 -4.81
N LEU A 580 -14.89 -10.30 -5.80
CA LEU A 580 -13.72 -9.68 -6.40
C LEU A 580 -14.11 -8.56 -7.37
N LEU A 581 -13.97 -7.32 -6.90
CA LEU A 581 -14.16 -6.10 -7.70
C LEU A 581 -12.97 -5.84 -8.63
N ILE A 582 -13.27 -5.46 -9.88
CA ILE A 582 -12.33 -5.17 -10.96
C ILE A 582 -12.66 -3.81 -11.54
N ALA A 583 -11.65 -2.94 -11.69
CA ALA A 583 -11.81 -1.72 -12.45
C ALA A 583 -11.82 -2.08 -13.94
N LEU A 584 -12.80 -1.57 -14.68
CA LEU A 584 -13.09 -2.00 -16.04
C LEU A 584 -13.20 -0.78 -16.96
N PRO A 585 -12.09 -0.37 -17.61
CA PRO A 585 -12.14 0.61 -18.70
C PRO A 585 -12.72 -0.01 -19.98
N ASP A 586 -12.90 0.81 -21.02
CA ASP A 586 -13.31 0.32 -22.33
C ASP A 586 -12.32 -0.70 -22.90
N LEU A 587 -12.83 -1.63 -23.71
CA LEU A 587 -12.06 -2.79 -24.19
C LEU A 587 -10.82 -2.39 -25.01
N SER A 588 -10.85 -1.26 -25.72
CA SER A 588 -9.69 -0.71 -26.42
C SER A 588 -8.56 -0.36 -25.45
N VAL A 589 -8.88 0.35 -24.36
CA VAL A 589 -7.94 0.74 -23.31
C VAL A 589 -7.39 -0.49 -22.60
N GLN A 590 -8.23 -1.48 -22.30
CA GLN A 590 -7.77 -2.76 -21.73
C GLN A 590 -6.71 -3.41 -22.63
N ARG A 591 -6.98 -3.52 -23.94
CA ARG A 591 -6.05 -4.09 -24.92
C ARG A 591 -4.76 -3.29 -25.06
N ASP A 592 -4.83 -1.96 -24.99
CA ASP A 592 -3.65 -1.08 -24.99
C ASP A 592 -2.77 -1.31 -23.76
N MET A 593 -3.38 -1.40 -22.59
CA MET A 593 -2.68 -1.71 -21.34
C MET A 593 -2.07 -3.11 -21.39
N ALA A 594 -2.81 -4.12 -21.87
CA ALA A 594 -2.32 -5.48 -22.05
C ALA A 594 -1.14 -5.56 -23.01
N ARG A 595 -1.20 -4.84 -24.15
CA ARG A 595 -0.07 -4.72 -25.09
C ARG A 595 1.16 -4.11 -24.42
N THR A 596 0.95 -3.05 -23.64
CA THR A 596 2.01 -2.36 -22.90
C THR A 596 2.66 -3.29 -21.88
N GLU A 597 1.86 -4.02 -21.09
CA GLU A 597 2.35 -4.98 -20.11
C GLU A 597 3.17 -6.10 -20.76
N ARG A 598 2.71 -6.65 -21.89
CA ARG A 598 3.47 -7.65 -22.66
C ARG A 598 4.82 -7.10 -23.14
N ALA A 599 4.85 -5.86 -23.61
CA ALA A 599 6.10 -5.19 -24.03
C ALA A 599 7.06 -4.97 -22.85
N LEU A 600 6.56 -4.50 -21.71
CA LEU A 600 7.35 -4.33 -20.48
C LEU A 600 7.89 -5.67 -19.96
N GLY A 601 7.05 -6.71 -19.97
CA GLY A 601 7.46 -8.06 -19.59
C GLY A 601 8.55 -8.62 -20.51
N ALA A 602 8.46 -8.38 -21.82
CA ALA A 602 9.49 -8.76 -22.78
C ALA A 602 10.82 -8.01 -22.54
N ALA A 603 10.77 -6.69 -22.35
CA ALA A 603 11.96 -5.89 -22.05
C ALA A 603 12.62 -6.32 -20.73
N ARG A 604 11.84 -6.61 -19.69
CA ARG A 604 12.37 -7.11 -18.42
C ARG A 604 13.06 -8.46 -18.57
N ARG A 605 12.47 -9.42 -19.30
CA ARG A 605 13.11 -10.71 -19.59
C ARG A 605 14.43 -10.52 -20.31
N HIS A 606 14.44 -9.66 -21.33
CA HIS A 606 15.64 -9.30 -22.05
C HIS A 606 16.76 -8.80 -21.13
N LEU A 607 16.45 -7.86 -20.23
CA LEU A 607 17.44 -7.33 -19.26
C LEU A 607 17.95 -8.40 -18.30
N VAL A 608 17.09 -9.34 -17.86
CA VAL A 608 17.49 -10.46 -17.01
C VAL A 608 18.42 -11.42 -17.76
N ASP A 609 18.12 -11.70 -19.02
CA ASP A 609 18.93 -12.56 -19.88
C ASP A 609 20.28 -11.91 -20.19
N SER A 610 20.30 -10.62 -20.56
CA SER A 610 21.53 -9.83 -20.74
C SER A 610 22.39 -9.80 -19.47
N ARG A 611 21.76 -9.69 -18.28
CA ARG A 611 22.49 -9.79 -17.00
C ARG A 611 23.12 -11.16 -16.83
N ARG A 612 22.41 -12.24 -17.14
CA ARG A 612 22.95 -13.61 -17.07
C ARG A 612 24.11 -13.78 -18.06
N GLU A 613 23.97 -13.26 -19.27
CA GLU A 613 25.00 -13.33 -20.32
C GLU A 613 26.26 -12.55 -19.94
N LEU A 614 26.14 -11.38 -19.31
CA LEU A 614 27.29 -10.58 -18.86
C LEU A 614 28.24 -11.37 -17.96
N TRP A 615 27.67 -12.18 -17.06
CA TRP A 615 28.45 -12.99 -16.12
C TRP A 615 28.91 -14.32 -16.73
N ASN A 616 28.20 -14.84 -17.73
CA ASN A 616 28.58 -16.06 -18.43
C ASN A 616 29.64 -15.81 -19.52
N ASP A 617 29.64 -14.65 -20.18
CA ASP A 617 30.63 -14.23 -21.17
C ASP A 617 30.98 -12.73 -21.06
N PRO A 618 31.89 -12.36 -20.14
CA PRO A 618 32.30 -10.96 -19.91
C PRO A 618 32.91 -10.24 -21.12
N ARG A 619 33.25 -10.95 -22.20
CA ARG A 619 33.76 -10.35 -23.44
C ARG A 619 32.68 -9.53 -24.16
N LYS A 620 31.40 -9.90 -24.01
CA LYS A 620 30.24 -9.21 -24.58
C LYS A 620 29.77 -7.97 -23.82
N ARG A 621 30.50 -7.53 -22.78
CA ARG A 621 30.10 -6.41 -21.90
C ARG A 621 29.72 -5.13 -22.63
N SER A 622 30.41 -4.79 -23.72
CA SER A 622 30.15 -3.57 -24.50
C SER A 622 28.85 -3.67 -25.29
N ASP A 623 28.58 -4.84 -25.89
CA ASP A 623 27.33 -5.08 -26.62
C ASP A 623 26.13 -5.12 -25.68
N ILE A 624 26.29 -5.81 -24.53
CA ILE A 624 25.28 -5.86 -23.47
C ILE A 624 25.01 -4.47 -22.89
N TYR A 625 26.05 -3.66 -22.68
CA TYR A 625 25.88 -2.27 -22.23
C TYR A 625 25.12 -1.43 -23.26
N ARG A 626 25.47 -1.56 -24.55
CA ARG A 626 24.79 -0.86 -25.66
C ARG A 626 23.32 -1.25 -25.73
N GLU A 627 23.01 -2.53 -25.57
CA GLU A 627 21.64 -3.07 -25.59
C GLU A 627 20.82 -2.66 -24.37
N ALA A 628 21.39 -2.76 -23.17
CA ALA A 628 20.76 -2.28 -21.94
C ALA A 628 20.50 -0.77 -21.97
N SER A 629 21.42 0.02 -22.56
CA SER A 629 21.29 1.48 -22.69
C SER A 629 20.18 1.89 -23.67
N ARG A 630 19.85 1.04 -24.67
CA ARG A 630 18.68 1.25 -25.55
C ARG A 630 17.36 1.04 -24.81
N LEU A 631 17.33 0.11 -23.86
CA LEU A 631 16.15 -0.20 -23.06
C LEU A 631 15.99 0.73 -21.85
N ILE A 632 17.09 1.32 -21.36
CA ILE A 632 17.14 2.20 -20.18
C ILE A 632 17.93 3.47 -20.51
N PRO A 633 17.31 4.50 -21.11
CA PRO A 633 17.96 5.80 -21.29
C PRO A 633 18.18 6.44 -19.91
N SER A 634 19.42 6.75 -19.52
CA SER A 634 19.66 7.55 -18.31
C SER A 634 19.21 9.00 -18.55
N ALA A 635 18.47 9.59 -17.61
CA ALA A 635 17.82 10.90 -17.77
C ALA A 635 18.72 12.14 -17.57
N ASP A 636 19.99 11.96 -17.20
CA ASP A 636 20.87 13.09 -16.85
C ASP A 636 21.63 13.61 -18.09
N LEU A 637 21.22 14.76 -18.61
CA LEU A 637 21.89 15.48 -19.71
C LEU A 637 23.18 16.16 -19.24
N ALA A 638 23.28 16.58 -17.98
CA ALA A 638 24.49 17.16 -17.41
C ALA A 638 25.62 16.13 -17.33
N GLN A 639 25.29 14.89 -16.97
CA GLN A 639 26.25 13.78 -17.01
C GLN A 639 26.73 13.48 -18.43
N TRP A 640 25.84 13.56 -19.43
CA TRP A 640 26.23 13.37 -20.83
C TRP A 640 27.09 14.54 -21.34
N ALA A 641 26.79 15.79 -20.97
CA ALA A 641 27.59 16.96 -21.31
C ALA A 641 29.06 16.80 -20.90
N ALA A 642 29.33 16.14 -19.76
CA ALA A 642 30.69 15.85 -19.29
C ALA A 642 31.50 14.93 -20.23
N THR A 643 30.85 14.22 -21.15
CA THR A 643 31.49 13.32 -22.13
C THR A 643 31.65 13.93 -23.53
N LEU A 644 31.10 15.13 -23.76
CA LEU A 644 31.15 15.80 -25.07
C LEU A 644 32.37 16.72 -25.18
N PRO A 645 32.85 17.02 -26.40
CA PRO A 645 33.85 18.07 -26.62
C PRO A 645 33.33 19.41 -26.07
N PHE A 646 34.22 20.20 -25.46
CA PHE A 646 33.89 21.49 -24.84
C PHE A 646 33.03 22.41 -25.72
N PRO A 647 33.25 22.52 -27.05
CA PRO A 647 32.40 23.34 -27.91
C PRO A 647 30.90 22.98 -27.85
N MET A 648 30.57 21.69 -27.73
CA MET A 648 29.19 21.21 -27.58
C MET A 648 28.75 21.20 -26.11
N ALA A 649 29.63 20.75 -25.22
CA ALA A 649 29.35 20.58 -23.80
C ALA A 649 28.98 21.91 -23.13
N SER A 650 29.72 22.98 -23.44
CA SER A 650 29.48 24.33 -22.90
C SER A 650 28.10 24.88 -23.27
N ALA A 651 27.64 24.65 -24.51
CA ALA A 651 26.32 25.10 -24.95
C ALA A 651 25.16 24.30 -24.32
N LEU A 652 25.34 22.98 -24.12
CA LEU A 652 24.38 22.12 -23.42
C LEU A 652 24.32 22.46 -21.93
N TRP A 653 25.47 22.71 -21.31
CA TRP A 653 25.55 23.13 -19.91
C TRP A 653 24.90 24.49 -19.68
N ALA A 654 25.13 25.45 -20.59
CA ALA A 654 24.45 26.73 -20.56
C ALA A 654 22.93 26.53 -20.62
N TYR A 655 22.41 25.60 -21.42
CA TYR A 655 20.98 25.24 -21.42
C TYR A 655 20.50 24.72 -20.06
N GLU A 656 21.21 23.75 -19.47
CA GLU A 656 20.86 23.18 -18.17
C GLU A 656 20.85 24.23 -17.05
N SER A 657 21.78 25.19 -17.11
CA SER A 657 21.91 26.25 -16.11
C SER A 657 20.77 27.29 -16.12
N LYS A 658 19.99 27.39 -17.22
CA LYS A 658 18.94 28.43 -17.36
C LYS A 658 17.70 28.20 -16.52
N GLY A 659 17.48 26.99 -15.96
CA GLY A 659 16.31 26.65 -15.15
C GLY A 659 14.97 26.88 -15.86
N ASP A 660 13.85 26.58 -15.19
CA ASP A 660 12.51 26.67 -15.80
C ASP A 660 11.84 28.05 -15.66
N SER A 661 12.51 29.00 -15.01
CA SER A 661 11.97 30.34 -14.72
C SER A 661 11.93 31.27 -15.93
N ASN A 662 12.67 30.96 -17.01
CA ASN A 662 12.67 31.74 -18.24
C ASN A 662 12.69 30.82 -19.48
N LEU A 663 11.50 30.34 -19.85
CA LEU A 663 11.31 29.41 -20.98
C LEU A 663 11.79 29.98 -22.32
N HIS A 664 11.70 31.29 -22.53
CA HIS A 664 12.19 31.93 -23.75
C HIS A 664 13.72 31.85 -23.87
N ALA A 665 14.42 32.18 -22.77
CA ALA A 665 15.88 32.06 -22.73
C ALA A 665 16.33 30.60 -22.85
N ARG A 666 15.63 29.67 -22.20
CA ARG A 666 15.90 28.23 -22.27
C ARG A 666 15.69 27.69 -23.68
N HIS A 667 14.62 28.09 -24.35
CA HIS A 667 14.35 27.73 -25.75
C HIS A 667 15.40 28.28 -26.73
N ALA A 668 15.78 29.56 -26.59
CA ALA A 668 16.85 30.14 -27.40
C ALA A 668 18.19 29.41 -27.19
N GLN A 669 18.52 29.09 -25.94
CA GLN A 669 19.77 28.39 -25.58
C GLN A 669 19.80 26.94 -26.11
N MET A 670 18.67 26.24 -26.17
CA MET A 670 18.59 24.92 -26.81
C MET A 670 18.96 24.99 -28.29
N PHE A 671 18.54 26.03 -29.02
CA PHE A 671 18.98 26.23 -30.40
C PHE A 671 20.47 26.58 -30.50
N HIS A 672 21.05 27.27 -29.51
CA HIS A 672 22.50 27.47 -29.44
C HIS A 672 23.27 26.16 -29.24
N PHE A 673 22.75 25.21 -28.45
CA PHE A 673 23.31 23.86 -28.37
C PHE A 673 23.30 23.15 -29.74
N TRP A 674 22.19 23.23 -30.48
CA TRP A 674 22.11 22.65 -31.82
C TRP A 674 23.02 23.37 -32.84
N ASP A 675 23.13 24.71 -32.75
CA ASP A 675 24.06 25.51 -33.55
C ASP A 675 25.51 25.05 -33.32
N ALA A 676 25.92 24.95 -32.06
CA ALA A 676 27.23 24.47 -31.65
C ALA A 676 27.50 23.03 -32.14
N THR A 677 26.52 22.15 -31.99
CA THR A 677 26.61 20.73 -32.36
C THR A 677 26.75 20.54 -33.86
N ILE A 678 25.84 21.09 -34.66
CA ILE A 678 25.83 20.93 -36.11
C ILE A 678 27.11 21.52 -36.72
N GLN A 679 27.48 22.72 -36.28
CA GLN A 679 28.67 23.38 -36.79
C GLN A 679 29.96 22.65 -36.39
N PHE A 680 30.03 22.11 -35.17
CA PHE A 680 31.19 21.33 -34.74
C PHE A 680 31.34 20.04 -35.55
N HIS A 681 30.26 19.28 -35.78
CA HIS A 681 30.31 18.09 -36.64
C HIS A 681 30.74 18.42 -38.06
N ALA A 682 30.23 19.51 -38.65
CA ALA A 682 30.64 19.96 -39.97
C ALA A 682 32.14 20.35 -40.00
N THR A 683 32.61 20.99 -38.93
CA THR A 683 34.03 21.34 -38.75
C THR A 683 34.90 20.10 -38.74
N VAL A 684 34.50 19.03 -38.05
CA VAL A 684 35.27 17.77 -38.00
C VAL A 684 35.34 17.11 -39.38
N LEU A 685 34.24 17.04 -40.14
CA LEU A 685 34.29 16.49 -41.50
C LEU A 685 35.16 17.35 -42.45
N LEU A 686 35.09 18.68 -42.34
CA LEU A 686 35.97 19.57 -43.08
C LEU A 686 37.45 19.41 -42.67
N SER A 687 37.71 19.09 -41.41
CA SER A 687 39.07 18.83 -40.91
C SER A 687 39.69 17.64 -41.65
N GLY A 688 38.93 16.55 -41.81
CA GLY A 688 39.35 15.40 -42.62
C GLY A 688 39.54 15.76 -44.10
N LEU A 689 38.66 16.59 -44.67
CA LEU A 689 38.78 17.04 -46.07
C LEU A 689 40.05 17.86 -46.30
N LEU A 690 40.45 18.68 -45.33
CA LEU A 690 41.68 19.46 -45.40
C LEU A 690 42.95 18.61 -45.35
N GLN A 691 42.87 17.35 -44.88
CA GLN A 691 43.98 16.39 -44.94
C GLN A 691 44.04 15.64 -46.28
N ASP A 692 42.98 15.73 -47.12
CA ASP A 692 42.85 15.01 -48.39
C ASP A 692 42.89 16.00 -49.57
N ARG A 693 44.08 16.27 -50.12
CA ARG A 693 44.22 17.24 -51.22
C ARG A 693 43.39 16.88 -52.46
N SER A 694 43.39 15.61 -52.87
CA SER A 694 42.62 15.19 -54.05
C SER A 694 41.12 15.24 -53.77
N GLY A 695 40.71 14.92 -52.54
CA GLY A 695 39.33 15.11 -52.09
C GLY A 695 38.89 16.57 -52.05
N LEU A 696 39.77 17.46 -51.59
CA LEU A 696 39.51 18.89 -51.52
C LEU A 696 39.26 19.46 -52.93
N GLU A 697 40.11 19.11 -53.90
CA GLU A 697 39.96 19.53 -55.32
C GLU A 697 38.65 19.02 -55.94
N GLN A 698 38.14 17.87 -55.49
CA GLN A 698 36.89 17.29 -55.98
C GLN A 698 35.63 17.88 -55.31
N GLU A 699 35.66 18.07 -53.99
CA GLU A 699 34.46 18.46 -53.23
C GLU A 699 34.22 19.96 -53.22
N LEU A 700 35.25 20.82 -53.27
CA LEU A 700 35.08 22.27 -53.22
C LEU A 700 34.19 22.81 -54.35
N PRO A 701 34.39 22.47 -55.65
CA PRO A 701 33.53 22.95 -56.73
C PRO A 701 32.07 22.52 -56.53
N ALA A 702 31.88 21.33 -55.99
CA ALA A 702 30.58 20.71 -55.88
C ALA A 702 29.80 21.17 -54.64
N LEU A 703 30.49 21.53 -53.55
CA LEU A 703 29.94 22.28 -52.43
C LEU A 703 29.54 23.70 -52.87
N ALA A 704 30.42 24.43 -53.57
CA ALA A 704 30.13 25.76 -54.10
C ALA A 704 28.88 25.78 -55.01
N ALA A 705 28.77 24.78 -55.90
CA ALA A 705 27.60 24.61 -56.75
C ALA A 705 26.31 24.34 -55.95
N GLN A 706 26.38 23.53 -54.88
CA GLN A 706 25.23 23.27 -54.01
C GLN A 706 24.80 24.50 -53.22
N PHE A 707 25.74 25.27 -52.67
CA PHE A 707 25.45 26.52 -51.98
C PHE A 707 24.75 27.52 -52.91
N SER A 708 25.30 27.72 -54.11
CA SER A 708 24.72 28.60 -55.13
C SER A 708 23.29 28.17 -55.53
N LYS A 709 23.07 26.86 -55.70
CA LYS A 709 21.75 26.31 -56.07
C LYS A 709 20.64 26.65 -55.06
N VAL A 710 20.95 26.74 -53.78
CA VAL A 710 19.97 27.05 -52.72
C VAL A 710 20.09 28.48 -52.19
N GLY A 711 20.89 29.34 -52.82
CA GLY A 711 21.06 30.74 -52.43
C GLY A 711 21.76 30.95 -51.09
N LEU A 712 22.61 30.01 -50.67
CA LEU A 712 23.41 30.12 -49.44
C LEU A 712 24.86 30.46 -49.78
N SER A 713 25.58 31.06 -48.83
CA SER A 713 27.01 31.38 -48.97
C SER A 713 27.77 31.09 -47.68
N PRO A 714 28.93 30.41 -47.73
CA PRO A 714 29.83 30.22 -46.58
C PRO A 714 30.34 31.53 -45.96
N GLU A 715 30.27 32.66 -46.67
CA GLU A 715 30.55 33.99 -46.10
C GLU A 715 29.59 34.37 -44.97
N ARG A 716 28.42 33.71 -44.89
CA ARG A 716 27.51 33.77 -43.75
C ARG A 716 27.16 32.36 -43.30
N ALA A 717 27.82 31.91 -42.24
CA ALA A 717 27.62 30.60 -41.63
C ALA A 717 26.20 30.47 -41.07
N SER A 718 25.30 29.86 -41.84
CA SER A 718 23.99 29.42 -41.40
C SER A 718 23.99 27.92 -41.15
N LEU A 719 23.04 27.42 -40.35
CA LEU A 719 22.86 25.97 -40.21
C LEU A 719 22.63 25.26 -41.56
N GLY A 720 21.97 25.93 -42.51
CA GLY A 720 21.79 25.39 -43.86
C GLY A 720 23.11 25.16 -44.60
N VAL A 721 24.09 26.08 -44.45
CA VAL A 721 25.43 25.92 -45.01
C VAL A 721 26.11 24.68 -44.40
N TRP A 722 26.12 24.57 -43.08
CA TRP A 722 26.76 23.45 -42.39
C TRP A 722 26.06 22.11 -42.66
N HIS A 723 24.75 22.11 -42.83
CA HIS A 723 23.99 20.92 -43.17
C HIS A 723 24.31 20.39 -44.57
N ILE A 724 24.50 21.28 -45.55
CA ILE A 724 24.96 20.89 -46.90
C ILE A 724 26.34 20.24 -46.83
N VAL A 725 27.27 20.83 -46.07
CA VAL A 725 28.60 20.27 -45.83
C VAL A 725 28.47 18.86 -45.23
N LEU A 726 27.69 18.71 -44.17
CA LEU A 726 27.46 17.43 -43.50
C LEU A 726 26.87 16.39 -44.45
N GLN A 727 25.77 16.69 -45.15
CA GLN A 727 25.13 15.76 -46.09
C GLN A 727 26.10 15.26 -47.15
N ARG A 728 26.88 16.19 -47.73
CA ARG A 728 27.79 15.88 -48.83
C ARG A 728 29.00 15.08 -48.37
N LEU A 729 29.68 15.55 -47.32
CA LEU A 729 30.89 14.89 -46.82
C LEU A 729 30.56 13.55 -46.15
N THR A 730 29.46 13.45 -45.39
CA THR A 730 28.99 12.17 -44.84
C THR A 730 28.74 11.16 -45.97
N LYS A 731 28.08 11.58 -47.06
CA LYS A 731 27.86 10.71 -48.21
C LYS A 731 29.18 10.27 -48.84
N ARG A 732 30.11 11.20 -49.11
CA ARG A 732 31.43 10.90 -49.68
C ARG A 732 32.16 9.85 -48.82
N TYR A 733 32.40 10.17 -47.55
CA TYR A 733 33.21 9.32 -46.68
C TYR A 733 32.54 7.97 -46.42
N ARG A 734 31.22 7.95 -46.24
CA ARG A 734 30.50 6.68 -46.08
C ARG A 734 30.56 5.82 -47.33
N THR A 735 30.46 6.40 -48.53
CA THR A 735 30.62 5.66 -49.79
C THR A 735 32.04 5.12 -49.94
N ALA A 736 33.05 5.91 -49.62
CA ALA A 736 34.45 5.49 -49.65
C ALA A 736 34.75 4.36 -48.64
N VAL A 737 34.25 4.48 -47.40
CA VAL A 737 34.44 3.45 -46.35
C VAL A 737 33.67 2.16 -46.67
N ALA A 738 32.48 2.23 -47.28
CA ALA A 738 31.67 1.07 -47.64
C ALA A 738 32.00 0.45 -49.01
N GLY A 739 32.84 1.12 -49.81
CA GLY A 739 33.26 0.64 -51.14
C GLY A 739 34.19 -0.58 -51.05
N THR A 740 34.62 -1.12 -52.19
CA THR A 740 35.55 -2.26 -52.26
C THR A 740 37.01 -1.85 -52.49
N ASP A 741 37.30 -0.56 -52.68
CA ASP A 741 38.66 -0.04 -52.87
C ASP A 741 39.35 0.09 -51.50
N THR A 742 40.26 -0.85 -51.21
CA THR A 742 41.00 -0.90 -49.94
C THR A 742 41.94 0.29 -49.76
N ASP A 743 42.46 0.87 -50.86
CA ASP A 743 43.34 2.03 -50.78
C ASP A 743 42.53 3.29 -50.47
N GLU A 744 41.30 3.40 -51.00
CA GLU A 744 40.38 4.50 -50.67
C GLU A 744 39.92 4.43 -49.21
N GLN A 745 39.60 3.23 -48.71
CA GLN A 745 39.27 3.02 -47.30
C GLN A 745 40.44 3.42 -46.38
N ALA A 746 41.66 3.01 -46.72
CA ALA A 746 42.86 3.35 -45.95
C ALA A 746 43.15 4.86 -45.98
N ARG A 747 43.00 5.51 -47.15
CA ARG A 747 43.11 6.98 -47.27
C ARG A 747 42.12 7.70 -46.36
N VAL A 748 40.84 7.31 -46.37
CA VAL A 748 39.83 7.95 -45.51
C VAL A 748 40.16 7.76 -44.04
N ARG A 749 40.55 6.56 -43.60
CA ARG A 749 40.97 6.33 -42.20
C ARG A 749 42.16 7.23 -41.81
N ALA A 750 43.16 7.34 -42.67
CA ALA A 750 44.31 8.21 -42.44
C ALA A 750 43.94 9.70 -42.35
N THR A 751 42.97 10.17 -43.16
CA THR A 751 42.52 11.58 -43.11
C THR A 751 41.84 11.95 -41.80
N PHE A 752 41.34 10.97 -41.05
CA PHE A 752 40.80 11.15 -39.70
C PHE A 752 41.76 10.66 -38.61
N ALA A 753 43.07 10.61 -38.90
CA ALA A 753 44.11 10.22 -37.95
C ALA A 753 43.86 8.86 -37.27
N ASP A 754 43.35 7.89 -38.04
CA ASP A 754 42.97 6.55 -37.57
C ASP A 754 41.99 6.60 -36.37
N ALA A 755 40.98 7.47 -36.49
CA ALA A 755 39.87 7.54 -35.54
C ALA A 755 39.22 6.14 -35.35
N PRO A 756 38.76 5.82 -34.13
CA PRO A 756 38.15 4.53 -33.83
C PRO A 756 37.01 4.18 -34.81
N PRO A 757 36.92 2.93 -35.31
CA PRO A 757 35.89 2.54 -36.27
C PRO A 757 34.45 2.84 -35.81
N ASP A 758 34.15 2.54 -34.54
CA ASP A 758 32.83 2.82 -33.94
C ASP A 758 32.51 4.32 -33.90
N PHE A 759 33.52 5.16 -33.66
CA PHE A 759 33.37 6.62 -33.71
C PHE A 759 33.14 7.10 -35.15
N MET A 760 33.85 6.54 -36.13
CA MET A 760 33.67 6.87 -37.55
C MET A 760 32.28 6.49 -38.07
N ASP A 761 31.77 5.32 -37.70
CA ASP A 761 30.41 4.89 -38.06
C ASP A 761 29.34 5.84 -37.49
N THR A 762 29.59 6.31 -36.27
CA THR A 762 28.75 7.30 -35.59
C THR A 762 28.80 8.66 -36.29
N LEU A 763 30.00 9.21 -36.51
CA LEU A 763 30.22 10.51 -37.16
C LEU A 763 29.62 10.55 -38.58
N LEU A 764 29.69 9.44 -39.31
CA LEU A 764 29.19 9.27 -40.68
C LEU A 764 27.76 8.70 -40.74
N SER A 765 27.01 8.74 -39.63
CA SER A 765 25.64 8.26 -39.59
C SER A 765 24.70 9.14 -40.40
N THR A 766 23.93 8.49 -41.29
CA THR A 766 22.85 9.14 -42.03
C THR A 766 21.72 9.59 -41.12
N ASP A 767 21.54 8.94 -39.97
CA ASP A 767 20.46 9.26 -39.03
C ASP A 767 20.78 10.52 -38.23
N ILE A 768 22.06 10.76 -37.88
CA ILE A 768 22.51 12.05 -37.33
C ILE A 768 22.26 13.17 -38.34
N THR A 769 22.60 12.94 -39.61
CA THR A 769 22.40 13.94 -40.66
C THR A 769 20.91 14.26 -40.84
N LYS A 770 20.02 13.26 -40.84
CA LYS A 770 18.56 13.48 -40.90
C LYS A 770 18.05 14.26 -39.69
N LEU A 771 18.47 13.89 -38.49
CA LEU A 771 18.10 14.56 -37.24
C LEU A 771 18.47 16.05 -37.28
N PHE A 772 19.68 16.38 -37.76
CA PHE A 772 20.07 17.78 -37.94
C PHE A 772 19.18 18.52 -38.94
N GLY A 773 18.77 17.87 -40.04
CA GLY A 773 17.83 18.43 -41.00
C GLY A 773 16.45 18.72 -40.38
N GLU A 774 15.95 17.82 -39.55
CA GLU A 774 14.69 18.01 -38.80
C GLU A 774 14.78 19.19 -37.84
N VAL A 775 15.85 19.30 -37.05
CA VAL A 775 16.05 20.42 -36.13
C VAL A 775 16.13 21.76 -36.87
N ILE A 776 16.81 21.80 -38.03
CA ILE A 776 16.88 22.99 -38.88
C ILE A 776 15.49 23.37 -39.41
N HIS A 777 14.72 22.38 -39.85
CA HIS A 777 13.35 22.59 -40.29
C HIS A 777 12.49 23.18 -39.17
N LEU A 778 12.54 22.60 -37.97
CA LEU A 778 11.83 23.09 -36.79
C LEU A 778 12.22 24.54 -36.46
N ARG A 779 13.53 24.86 -36.44
CA ARG A 779 14.01 26.23 -36.22
C ARG A 779 13.43 27.22 -37.22
N ASN A 780 13.46 26.89 -38.50
CA ASN A 780 12.98 27.78 -39.57
C ASN A 780 11.47 27.96 -39.52
N THR A 781 10.72 26.89 -39.24
CA THR A 781 9.26 26.93 -39.10
C THR A 781 8.84 27.75 -37.90
N TRP A 782 9.45 27.54 -36.73
CA TRP A 782 9.09 28.24 -35.51
C TRP A 782 9.56 29.70 -35.47
N SER A 783 10.71 30.02 -36.09
CA SER A 783 11.17 31.42 -36.20
C SER A 783 10.38 32.26 -37.21
N GLY A 784 9.67 31.63 -38.15
CA GLY A 784 8.81 32.31 -39.13
C GLY A 784 7.45 32.79 -38.58
N HIS A 785 7.06 32.37 -37.37
CA HIS A 785 5.84 32.82 -36.70
C HIS A 785 6.15 34.02 -35.79
N SER A 786 5.96 35.24 -36.30
CA SER A 786 6.30 36.51 -35.61
C SER A 786 5.32 36.96 -34.50
N GLY A 787 4.45 36.08 -34.01
CA GLY A 787 3.55 36.35 -32.88
C GLY A 787 4.18 36.00 -31.53
N ALA A 788 3.62 36.51 -30.42
CA ALA A 788 4.04 36.11 -29.08
C ALA A 788 3.72 34.62 -28.83
N THR A 789 4.74 33.77 -28.86
CA THR A 789 4.62 32.33 -28.55
C THR A 789 4.19 32.16 -27.10
N SER A 790 3.13 31.38 -26.85
CA SER A 790 2.67 31.10 -25.49
C SER A 790 3.67 30.22 -24.73
N GLU A 791 3.67 30.31 -23.39
CA GLU A 791 4.53 29.46 -22.56
C GLU A 791 4.26 27.96 -22.76
N ASP A 792 3.00 27.57 -22.99
CA ASP A 792 2.65 26.18 -23.25
C ASP A 792 3.22 25.67 -24.57
N SER A 793 3.23 26.52 -25.61
CA SER A 793 3.85 26.18 -26.89
C SER A 793 5.38 26.09 -26.76
N LEU A 794 6.00 26.96 -25.96
CA LEU A 794 7.44 26.87 -25.67
C LEU A 794 7.81 25.59 -24.91
N ARG A 795 6.97 25.13 -23.97
CA ARG A 795 7.18 23.85 -23.27
C ARG A 795 7.07 22.67 -24.23
N GLU A 796 6.10 22.69 -25.14
CA GLU A 796 5.95 21.67 -26.17
C GLU A 796 7.17 21.62 -27.12
N GLN A 797 7.59 22.78 -27.64
CA GLN A 797 8.77 22.91 -28.50
C GLN A 797 10.04 22.44 -27.78
N LEU A 798 10.24 22.84 -26.52
CA LEU A 798 11.33 22.37 -25.68
C LEU A 798 11.28 20.85 -25.44
N GLY A 799 10.08 20.27 -25.26
CA GLY A 799 9.89 18.83 -25.16
C GLY A 799 10.34 18.10 -26.42
N ILE A 800 9.96 18.59 -27.60
CA ILE A 800 10.38 18.05 -28.90
C ILE A 800 11.90 18.14 -29.06
N LEU A 801 12.48 19.33 -28.84
CA LEU A 801 13.92 19.55 -28.96
C LEU A 801 14.70 18.69 -27.97
N THR A 802 14.24 18.57 -26.73
CA THR A 802 14.84 17.70 -25.72
C THR A 802 14.77 16.24 -26.15
N GLY A 803 13.65 15.79 -26.72
CA GLY A 803 13.54 14.46 -27.34
C GLY A 803 14.61 14.23 -28.41
N HIS A 804 14.85 15.22 -29.29
CA HIS A 804 15.92 15.15 -30.29
C HIS A 804 17.33 15.11 -29.66
N VAL A 805 17.56 15.79 -28.53
CA VAL A 805 18.84 15.69 -27.80
C VAL A 805 19.06 14.25 -27.31
N HIS A 806 18.02 13.59 -26.81
CA HIS A 806 18.10 12.18 -26.41
C HIS A 806 18.35 11.26 -27.61
N THR A 807 17.71 11.51 -28.76
CA THR A 807 18.00 10.77 -30.00
C THR A 807 19.46 10.94 -30.41
N LEU A 808 19.99 12.17 -30.40
CA LEU A 808 21.39 12.45 -30.70
C LEU A 808 22.32 11.72 -29.73
N ARG A 809 22.02 11.76 -28.43
CA ARG A 809 22.77 11.03 -27.40
C ARG A 809 22.80 9.53 -27.68
N ASN A 810 21.68 8.93 -28.04
CA ASN A 810 21.60 7.49 -28.32
C ASN A 810 22.38 7.10 -29.59
N LEU A 811 22.45 8.01 -30.56
CA LEU A 811 23.25 7.82 -31.78
C LEU A 811 24.75 7.99 -31.49
N ILE A 812 25.15 8.98 -30.68
CA ILE A 812 26.55 9.31 -30.39
C ILE A 812 27.18 8.43 -29.31
N GLY A 813 26.40 8.07 -28.28
CA GLY A 813 26.90 7.36 -27.10
C GLY A 813 28.05 8.10 -26.41
N ALA A 814 29.13 7.38 -26.13
CA ALA A 814 30.36 7.88 -25.51
C ALA A 814 31.51 8.09 -26.52
N GLY A 815 31.24 8.04 -27.83
CA GLY A 815 32.29 7.96 -28.86
C GLY A 815 33.32 9.10 -28.85
N TRP A 816 32.96 10.30 -28.35
CA TRP A 816 33.88 11.43 -28.23
C TRP A 816 34.97 11.25 -27.16
N LEU A 817 34.82 10.30 -26.23
CA LEU A 817 35.87 10.01 -25.23
C LEU A 817 37.06 9.23 -25.83
N ASP A 818 36.80 8.45 -26.87
CA ASP A 818 37.80 7.63 -27.56
C ASP A 818 38.60 8.44 -28.59
N PHE A 819 38.03 9.56 -29.05
CA PHE A 819 38.67 10.51 -29.96
C PHE A 819 38.49 11.97 -29.45
N PRO A 820 39.11 12.32 -28.31
CA PRO A 820 38.83 13.57 -27.63
C PRO A 820 39.45 14.79 -28.33
N LEU A 821 38.82 15.95 -28.13
CA LEU A 821 39.35 17.25 -28.52
C LEU A 821 40.40 17.71 -27.49
N VAL A 822 41.55 18.13 -27.98
CA VAL A 822 42.63 18.68 -27.17
C VAL A 822 43.12 20.01 -27.71
N ARG A 823 43.63 20.86 -26.83
CA ARG A 823 44.45 22.01 -27.18
C ARG A 823 45.91 21.68 -26.88
N ALA A 824 46.76 21.76 -27.89
CA ALA A 824 48.17 21.44 -27.75
C ALA A 824 48.94 22.53 -27.00
N GLY A 825 49.80 22.12 -26.08
CA GLY A 825 50.78 22.98 -25.40
C GLY A 825 52.20 22.59 -25.78
N GLY A 826 53.15 22.83 -24.87
CA GLY A 826 54.56 22.49 -25.09
C GLY A 826 54.82 20.99 -25.24
N ALA A 827 55.87 20.65 -26.00
CA ALA A 827 56.25 19.26 -26.28
C ALA A 827 57.66 18.93 -25.79
N ARG A 828 57.88 17.67 -25.37
CA ARG A 828 59.22 17.10 -25.14
C ARG A 828 59.41 15.88 -26.01
N ILE A 829 60.56 15.79 -26.67
CA ILE A 829 60.90 14.63 -27.51
C ILE A 829 61.56 13.57 -26.64
N ARG A 830 61.04 12.34 -26.68
CA ARG A 830 61.66 11.15 -26.06
C ARG A 830 61.61 9.99 -27.05
N ASN A 831 62.76 9.38 -27.32
CA ASN A 831 62.88 8.23 -28.24
C ASN A 831 62.22 8.44 -29.62
N GLY A 832 62.30 9.66 -30.17
CA GLY A 832 61.72 9.99 -31.48
C GLY A 832 60.20 10.24 -31.50
N VAL A 833 59.53 10.23 -30.33
CA VAL A 833 58.10 10.54 -30.18
C VAL A 833 57.94 11.88 -29.46
N PHE A 834 57.00 12.71 -29.92
CA PHE A 834 56.65 13.96 -29.24
C PHE A 834 55.69 13.66 -28.09
N HIS A 835 56.03 14.09 -26.88
CA HIS A 835 55.12 14.07 -25.73
C HIS A 835 54.61 15.48 -25.50
N HIS A 836 53.42 15.77 -26.00
CA HIS A 836 52.75 17.07 -25.87
C HIS A 836 52.03 17.14 -24.53
N GLU A 837 52.21 18.23 -23.79
CA GLU A 837 51.30 18.62 -22.72
C GLU A 837 50.05 19.20 -23.38
N VAL A 838 48.90 18.59 -23.15
CA VAL A 838 47.65 18.98 -23.79
C VAL A 838 46.57 19.27 -22.76
N ASP A 839 45.74 20.27 -23.04
CA ASP A 839 44.49 20.48 -22.32
C ASP A 839 43.39 19.64 -22.96
N LEU A 840 42.79 18.75 -22.19
CA LEU A 840 41.67 17.91 -22.62
C LEU A 840 40.38 18.75 -22.64
N ALA A 841 40.03 19.28 -23.81
CA ALA A 841 38.86 20.12 -24.04
C ALA A 841 37.56 19.29 -24.13
N VAL A 842 37.25 18.55 -23.06
CA VAL A 842 36.08 17.67 -22.92
C VAL A 842 35.31 18.04 -21.64
N GLY A 843 33.99 17.99 -21.72
CA GLY A 843 33.08 18.41 -20.64
C GLY A 843 32.91 19.93 -20.58
N PRO A 844 31.98 20.44 -19.75
CA PRO A 844 31.70 21.88 -19.66
C PRO A 844 32.58 22.65 -18.67
N ASN A 845 33.34 21.95 -17.83
CA ASN A 845 34.09 22.55 -16.73
C ASN A 845 35.49 22.98 -17.17
N THR A 846 35.89 24.18 -16.72
CA THR A 846 37.24 24.74 -16.92
C THR A 846 37.82 25.18 -15.57
N PRO A 847 39.15 25.10 -15.35
CA PRO A 847 40.20 24.77 -16.32
C PRO A 847 40.16 23.31 -16.77
N PHE A 848 40.62 23.06 -18.00
CA PHE A 848 40.65 21.71 -18.58
C PHE A 848 41.66 20.83 -17.87
N LYS A 849 41.39 19.52 -17.87
CA LYS A 849 42.34 18.53 -17.36
C LYS A 849 43.56 18.49 -18.28
N GLN A 850 44.75 18.63 -17.70
CA GLN A 850 46.00 18.46 -18.43
C GLN A 850 46.39 16.99 -18.50
N GLU A 851 46.77 16.53 -19.70
CA GLU A 851 47.28 15.18 -19.95
C GLU A 851 48.55 15.25 -20.80
N GLN A 852 49.37 14.19 -20.78
CA GLN A 852 50.46 14.04 -21.75
C GLN A 852 49.99 13.14 -22.89
N PHE A 853 50.10 13.64 -24.12
CA PHE A 853 49.73 12.92 -25.32
C PHE A 853 50.98 12.56 -26.16
N PRO A 854 51.29 11.28 -26.35
CA PRO A 854 52.33 10.86 -27.26
C PRO A 854 51.83 10.98 -28.71
N SER A 855 52.58 11.68 -29.56
CA SER A 855 52.29 11.80 -30.98
C SER A 855 53.52 11.58 -31.85
N ASN A 856 53.29 10.99 -33.02
CA ASN A 856 54.27 10.94 -34.10
C ASN A 856 54.37 12.28 -34.87
N LEU A 857 53.48 13.24 -34.58
CA LEU A 857 53.45 14.56 -35.20
C LEU A 857 53.82 15.66 -34.21
N ALA A 858 54.49 16.70 -34.71
CA ALA A 858 54.65 17.95 -33.98
C ALA A 858 53.33 18.74 -34.09
N LEU A 859 52.66 18.93 -32.96
CA LEU A 859 51.46 19.77 -32.85
C LEU A 859 51.86 21.23 -32.63
N GLU A 860 51.14 22.14 -33.25
CA GLU A 860 51.31 23.59 -33.08
C GLU A 860 50.75 23.99 -31.72
N GLU A 861 51.51 24.76 -30.95
CA GLU A 861 51.07 25.29 -29.65
C GLU A 861 49.80 26.12 -29.83
N ASP A 862 48.85 25.96 -28.90
CA ASP A 862 47.48 26.49 -28.96
C ASP A 862 46.59 25.95 -30.11
N GLY A 863 47.11 25.06 -30.95
CA GLY A 863 46.33 24.37 -31.97
C GLY A 863 45.29 23.42 -31.38
N LEU A 864 44.14 23.30 -32.06
CA LEU A 864 43.08 22.36 -31.68
C LEU A 864 43.17 21.08 -32.51
N TYR A 865 43.17 19.94 -31.84
CA TYR A 865 43.32 18.63 -32.47
C TYR A 865 42.32 17.64 -31.90
N LEU A 866 41.79 16.75 -32.74
CA LEU A 866 41.18 15.51 -32.28
C LEU A 866 42.26 14.43 -32.28
N VAL A 867 42.43 13.71 -31.18
CA VAL A 867 43.56 12.79 -30.99
C VAL A 867 43.12 11.35 -30.77
N SER A 868 43.83 10.41 -31.41
CA SER A 868 43.60 8.98 -31.21
C SER A 868 44.39 8.50 -29.99
N ARG A 869 43.70 7.96 -28.97
CA ARG A 869 44.33 7.47 -27.73
C ARG A 869 45.22 6.23 -27.96
N GLU A 870 44.98 5.46 -29.02
CA GLU A 870 45.69 4.20 -29.30
C GLU A 870 46.78 4.33 -30.37
N GLY A 871 46.67 5.32 -31.29
CA GLY A 871 47.53 5.41 -32.48
C GLY A 871 48.52 6.59 -32.51
N GLY A 872 48.43 7.54 -31.58
CA GLY A 872 49.31 8.73 -31.57
C GLY A 872 49.06 9.74 -32.70
N GLY A 873 48.08 9.46 -33.57
CA GLY A 873 47.62 10.36 -34.62
C GLY A 873 46.82 11.54 -34.07
N ALA A 874 46.92 12.67 -34.75
CA ALA A 874 46.19 13.89 -34.43
C ALA A 874 45.59 14.50 -35.71
N LEU A 875 44.30 14.82 -35.67
CA LEU A 875 43.58 15.51 -36.73
C LEU A 875 43.50 17.01 -36.39
N PRO A 876 44.19 17.91 -37.12
CA PRO A 876 44.06 19.35 -36.93
C PRO A 876 42.62 19.80 -37.21
N LEU A 877 42.01 20.49 -36.26
CA LEU A 877 40.64 20.98 -36.41
C LEU A 877 40.61 22.15 -37.40
N ALA A 878 39.67 22.11 -38.35
CA ALA A 878 39.47 23.20 -39.30
C ALA A 878 39.23 24.53 -38.55
N PRO A 879 39.75 25.67 -39.05
CA PRO A 879 39.82 26.95 -38.33
C PRO A 879 38.47 27.68 -38.25
N LEU A 880 37.39 26.97 -37.94
CA LEU A 880 36.02 27.47 -37.78
C LEU A 880 35.60 27.55 -36.31
N VAL A 881 36.38 26.95 -35.41
CA VAL A 881 36.17 26.96 -33.97
C VAL A 881 37.45 27.46 -33.30
N LYS A 882 37.31 28.36 -32.33
CA LYS A 882 38.40 28.90 -31.53
C LYS A 882 38.12 28.67 -30.06
N LEU A 883 39.12 28.15 -29.36
CA LEU A 883 39.10 27.99 -27.92
C LEU A 883 40.03 29.05 -27.31
N GLN A 884 39.48 29.94 -26.51
CA GLN A 884 40.26 30.95 -25.81
C GLN A 884 40.40 30.52 -24.34
N PRO A 885 41.63 30.32 -23.84
CA PRO A 885 41.85 29.95 -22.45
C PRO A 885 41.35 31.06 -21.51
N ALA A 886 40.77 30.65 -20.39
CA ALA A 886 40.31 31.57 -19.37
C ALA A 886 41.46 32.35 -18.73
N ALA A 887 41.20 33.60 -18.36
CA ALA A 887 42.04 34.27 -17.36
C ALA A 887 41.88 33.57 -15.99
N PHE A 888 42.87 33.70 -15.09
CA PHE A 888 42.84 33.06 -13.78
C PHE A 888 41.52 33.38 -13.03
N GLY A 889 40.70 32.34 -12.80
CA GLY A 889 39.40 32.45 -12.13
C GLY A 889 38.15 32.59 -13.02
N ALA A 890 38.29 32.54 -14.36
CA ALA A 890 37.16 32.56 -15.30
C ALA A 890 36.98 31.21 -16.03
N ASN A 891 35.90 31.07 -16.82
CA ASN A 891 35.72 29.93 -17.72
C ASN A 891 36.36 30.19 -19.09
N SER A 892 36.77 29.13 -19.80
CA SER A 892 37.29 29.27 -21.16
C SER A 892 36.15 29.63 -22.12
N ASP A 893 36.44 30.44 -23.13
CA ASP A 893 35.44 30.82 -24.13
C ASP A 893 35.61 29.98 -25.40
N CYS A 894 34.49 29.61 -26.03
CA CYS A 894 34.47 28.90 -27.30
C CYS A 894 33.72 29.73 -28.33
N TYR A 895 34.37 30.00 -29.45
CA TYR A 895 33.88 30.87 -30.49
C TYR A 895 33.77 30.13 -31.82
N TYR A 896 32.64 30.28 -32.49
CA TYR A 896 32.33 29.67 -33.78
C TYR A 896 32.28 30.72 -34.87
N TYR A 897 32.83 30.41 -36.05
CA TYR A 897 32.77 31.30 -37.20
C TYR A 897 31.30 31.59 -37.58
N ASN A 898 30.97 32.87 -37.76
CA ASN A 898 29.61 33.32 -38.06
C ASN A 898 29.49 33.99 -39.43
N ARG A 899 30.35 34.98 -39.73
CA ARG A 899 30.31 35.69 -41.02
C ARG A 899 31.59 36.45 -41.33
N LEU A 900 31.85 36.62 -42.62
CA LEU A 900 32.83 37.55 -43.16
C LEU A 900 32.30 38.99 -43.08
N GLN A 901 33.14 39.93 -42.65
CA GLN A 901 32.86 41.36 -42.64
C GLN A 901 34.04 42.15 -43.21
N THR A 902 33.81 43.42 -43.58
CA THR A 902 34.81 44.29 -44.22
C THR A 902 36.12 44.43 -43.41
N ASN A 903 36.06 44.32 -42.08
CA ASN A 903 37.20 44.52 -41.17
C ASN A 903 37.67 43.23 -40.48
N GLY A 904 37.25 42.05 -40.96
CA GLY A 904 37.66 40.75 -40.42
C GLY A 904 36.53 39.73 -40.32
N MET A 905 36.82 38.60 -39.67
CA MET A 905 35.92 37.47 -39.47
C MET A 905 35.22 37.57 -38.11
N ARG A 906 33.89 37.53 -38.11
CA ARG A 906 33.07 37.50 -36.89
C ARG A 906 32.93 36.08 -36.39
N PHE A 907 33.23 35.89 -35.11
CA PHE A 907 32.94 34.67 -34.37
C PHE A 907 31.96 34.93 -33.24
N VAL A 908 31.15 33.93 -32.88
CA VAL A 908 30.11 34.01 -31.84
C VAL A 908 30.25 32.88 -30.83
N ALA A 909 29.95 33.15 -29.58
CA ALA A 909 29.83 32.12 -28.55
C ALA A 909 28.38 31.63 -28.43
N TYR A 910 28.22 30.31 -28.34
CA TYR A 910 26.90 29.66 -28.12
C TYR A 910 26.66 29.28 -26.65
N HIS A 911 27.48 29.81 -25.75
CA HIS A 911 27.37 29.67 -24.29
C HIS A 911 27.57 31.03 -23.62
N GLU A 912 27.48 31.10 -22.29
CA GLU A 912 27.73 32.33 -21.53
C GLU A 912 29.22 32.71 -21.50
N ALA A 913 29.70 33.31 -22.57
CA ALA A 913 31.07 33.80 -22.71
C ALA A 913 31.23 35.25 -22.20
N ALA A 914 32.47 35.62 -21.85
CA ALA A 914 32.77 36.99 -21.42
C ALA A 914 32.47 38.05 -22.50
N LYS A 915 32.59 37.66 -23.78
CA LYS A 915 32.07 38.40 -24.93
C LYS A 915 31.23 37.43 -25.76
N SER A 916 30.02 37.83 -26.12
CA SER A 916 29.16 37.01 -27.00
C SER A 916 29.68 36.92 -28.43
N GLU A 917 30.55 37.85 -28.84
CA GLU A 917 31.14 37.90 -30.17
C GLU A 917 32.55 38.50 -30.19
N THR A 918 33.34 38.10 -31.18
CA THR A 918 34.68 38.63 -31.44
C THR A 918 34.92 38.85 -32.93
N LEU A 919 35.72 39.86 -33.29
CA LEU A 919 36.14 40.16 -34.65
C LEU A 919 37.66 39.97 -34.75
N THR A 920 38.11 39.12 -35.68
CA THR A 920 39.54 38.77 -35.82
C THR A 920 39.93 38.65 -37.30
N ALA A 921 41.19 38.93 -37.66
CA ALA A 921 41.65 38.80 -39.05
C ALA A 921 41.57 37.35 -39.56
N ALA A 922 41.89 36.37 -38.69
CA ALA A 922 41.71 34.93 -38.89
C ALA A 922 42.02 34.43 -40.33
N VAL A 923 43.26 34.65 -40.77
CA VAL A 923 43.70 34.35 -42.15
C VAL A 923 43.36 32.92 -42.60
N PRO A 924 43.57 31.85 -41.79
CA PRO A 924 43.20 30.49 -42.19
C PRO A 924 41.69 30.30 -42.38
N THR A 925 40.87 30.92 -41.53
CA THR A 925 39.41 30.91 -41.66
C THR A 925 38.96 31.62 -42.94
N ALA A 926 39.54 32.78 -43.24
CA ALA A 926 39.23 33.54 -44.44
C ALA A 926 39.58 32.75 -45.71
N ALA A 927 40.74 32.07 -45.73
CA ALA A 927 41.14 31.20 -46.83
C ALA A 927 40.17 30.02 -47.02
N LEU A 928 39.79 29.34 -45.95
CA LEU A 928 38.81 28.23 -46.01
C LEU A 928 37.44 28.70 -46.51
N VAL A 929 36.94 29.83 -46.01
CA VAL A 929 35.65 30.39 -46.43
C VAL A 929 35.69 30.83 -47.89
N ALA A 930 36.78 31.46 -48.34
CA ALA A 930 36.98 31.82 -49.74
C ALA A 930 37.04 30.58 -50.65
N ALA A 931 37.70 29.51 -50.21
CA ALA A 931 37.77 28.25 -50.95
C ALA A 931 36.40 27.57 -51.06
N LEU A 932 35.64 27.52 -49.96
CA LEU A 932 34.27 26.98 -49.94
C LEU A 932 33.30 27.80 -50.82
N THR A 933 33.53 29.10 -50.93
CA THR A 933 32.67 30.02 -51.70
C THR A 933 33.00 29.98 -53.19
N SER A 934 34.29 30.03 -53.55
CA SER A 934 34.75 30.03 -54.94
C SER A 934 34.78 28.64 -55.58
N GLY A 935 34.82 27.58 -54.77
CA GLY A 935 34.99 26.21 -55.24
C GLY A 935 36.42 25.89 -55.69
N VAL A 936 37.39 26.77 -55.41
CA VAL A 936 38.80 26.60 -55.80
C VAL A 936 39.65 26.55 -54.53
N PRO A 937 40.60 25.61 -54.40
CA PRO A 937 41.55 25.62 -53.30
C PRO A 937 42.33 26.95 -53.27
N ALA A 938 42.52 27.54 -52.10
CA ALA A 938 43.43 28.68 -51.97
C ALA A 938 44.86 28.25 -52.36
N SER A 939 45.59 29.09 -53.10
CA SER A 939 46.90 28.74 -53.66
C SER A 939 48.06 28.74 -52.65
N GLN A 940 47.78 28.73 -51.35
CA GLN A 940 48.77 28.58 -50.27
C GLN A 940 48.18 27.82 -49.10
#